data_AF-A0A812PH92-F1
#
_entry.id   AF-A0A812PH92-F1
#
_cell.length_a   1.000
_cell.length_b   1.000
_cell.length_c   1.000
_cell.angle_alpha   90.00
_cell.angle_beta   90.00
_cell.angle_gamma   90.00
#
_symmetry.space_group_name_H-M   'P 1'
#
loop_
_entity.id
_entity.type
_entity.pdbx_description
1 polymer ?
#
loop_
_entity_poly.entity_id
_entity_poly.type
_entity_poly.pdbx_seq_one_letter_code
_entity_poly.pdbx_strand_id
1 'polypeptide(L)'
;MNGAAGHAFTYFMRAWMSTLRYECVYADPSLDPVRGIHRPRLYLVWHEYLLAPLYLRPYTDLSILVSQHIDADVLEAIAAASGFGCVRGSTGRGGVAALRQLSERGKQQHLVITPDGPRGPRREVAAGPVYLASRLGLPIVFIAVAYDRCWRTRSWDRFAVPRPFTTARALLSAEHHVAPDLDRNAIESRRLEIQTEFNRLTDEAEAWAATQRTRPDAVPVRRERSLPKMKEEAHVSRAAIVSEPLTVAALTAQLKDTLESAFPSVWVAGEVSNFSRPSSGHCYFTLKDNTAQIRAVMWKGAASRLRFDLGDGLDLVCHGSIDLYAPRGSYQLVIKEAQPRGVGALELQLQRLREKLAAEGLFDRANKRPLPAFPRRIAFVTSPTGAAIRDFLQVLSRRWRGVDVLVIPARVQGEGAAAEIVAGIRAANRLRPMLDVLVVGRGGGSLEDLWCFNEEPVVRAIAASKVPVISAVGHEIDVTLADLAADVRALTPSEAAERVAPSADEISDRLRSLSGRLHGGMRRRVLMSRDRVERAGRSRPFARPHAMLQDAMRQLDELDAAAVRSIRRRIERGGARMATIAGKLESLSPLGVLERGYSLTTDGRGKLVRSIDDVSIGDRLTTRLLRGEVVSMVESVNDTAN
;
A
#
# COMPACT_ATOMS: atom_id res chain seq x y z
N MET A 1 2.25 -2.46 -10.01
CA MET A 1 3.52 -2.43 -10.81
C MET A 1 3.25 -3.00 -12.20
N ASN A 2 3.65 -2.30 -13.27
CA ASN A 2 3.42 -2.74 -14.65
C ASN A 2 4.31 -3.95 -15.03
N GLY A 3 3.69 -4.96 -15.64
CA GLY A 3 4.24 -6.05 -16.46
C GLY A 3 5.63 -6.58 -16.11
N ALA A 4 6.69 -5.97 -16.65
CA ALA A 4 8.05 -6.52 -16.60
C ALA A 4 8.70 -6.48 -15.21
N ALA A 5 8.47 -5.41 -14.43
CA ALA A 5 9.05 -5.27 -13.09
C ALA A 5 8.44 -6.26 -12.09
N GLY A 6 7.14 -6.56 -12.25
CA GLY A 6 6.43 -7.56 -11.45
C GLY A 6 6.99 -8.96 -11.66
N HIS A 7 7.21 -9.36 -12.93
CA HIS A 7 7.76 -10.68 -13.25
C HIS A 7 9.19 -10.87 -12.72
N ALA A 8 10.08 -9.88 -12.88
CA ALA A 8 11.44 -9.96 -12.36
C ALA A 8 11.47 -10.11 -10.83
N PHE A 9 10.64 -9.36 -10.12
CA PHE A 9 10.47 -9.46 -8.67
C PHE A 9 9.95 -10.84 -8.24
N THR A 10 8.99 -11.40 -8.98
CA THR A 10 8.46 -12.76 -8.77
C THR A 10 9.55 -13.83 -8.89
N TYR A 11 10.37 -13.80 -9.95
CA TYR A 11 11.45 -14.78 -10.14
C TYR A 11 12.52 -14.68 -9.06
N PHE A 12 12.90 -13.46 -8.70
CA PHE A 12 13.84 -13.21 -7.59
C PHE A 12 13.32 -13.78 -6.27
N MET A 13 12.06 -13.52 -5.92
CA MET A 13 11.45 -14.05 -4.71
C MET A 13 11.37 -15.57 -4.71
N ARG A 14 11.01 -16.20 -5.84
CA ARG A 14 10.98 -17.68 -5.97
C ARG A 14 12.36 -18.29 -5.79
N ALA A 15 13.39 -17.70 -6.39
CA ALA A 15 14.77 -18.14 -6.23
C ALA A 15 15.23 -17.99 -4.77
N TRP A 16 14.97 -16.85 -4.14
CA TRP A 16 15.30 -16.61 -2.73
C TRP A 16 14.62 -17.64 -1.83
N MET A 17 13.30 -17.79 -1.94
CA MET A 17 12.54 -18.71 -1.08
C MET A 17 12.94 -20.17 -1.29
N SER A 18 13.53 -20.53 -2.44
CA SER A 18 14.06 -21.87 -2.70
C SER A 18 15.32 -22.21 -1.90
N THR A 19 16.03 -21.21 -1.39
CA THR A 19 17.21 -21.41 -0.55
C THR A 19 16.86 -21.77 0.89
N LEU A 20 15.60 -21.59 1.30
CA LEU A 20 15.17 -21.80 2.68
C LEU A 20 14.90 -23.28 2.96
N ARG A 21 15.23 -23.73 4.17
CA ARG A 21 14.80 -25.03 4.71
C ARG A 21 13.62 -24.82 5.65
N TYR A 22 12.62 -25.70 5.63
CA TYR A 22 11.46 -25.62 6.51
C TYR A 22 11.38 -26.86 7.41
N GLU A 23 11.27 -26.62 8.71
CA GLU A 23 11.04 -27.64 9.74
C GLU A 23 9.74 -27.30 10.47
N CYS A 24 8.82 -28.25 10.50
CA CYS A 24 7.50 -28.08 11.11
C CYS A 24 7.30 -29.08 12.25
N VAL A 25 6.80 -28.63 13.39
CA VAL A 25 6.23 -29.49 14.43
C VAL A 25 4.73 -29.28 14.41
N TYR A 26 3.98 -30.37 14.35
CA TYR A 26 2.52 -30.36 14.30
C TYR A 26 1.99 -30.90 15.63
N ALA A 27 0.98 -30.23 16.20
CA ALA A 27 0.22 -30.82 17.30
C ALA A 27 -0.51 -32.12 16.86
N ASP A 28 -0.91 -32.18 15.60
CA ASP A 28 -1.52 -33.33 14.94
C ASP A 28 -1.13 -33.30 13.44
N PRO A 29 -0.63 -34.40 12.85
CA PRO A 29 -0.23 -34.46 11.44
C PRO A 29 -1.32 -34.05 10.43
N SER A 30 -2.60 -34.22 10.78
CA SER A 30 -3.75 -33.82 9.96
C SER A 30 -3.91 -32.30 9.81
N LEU A 31 -3.19 -31.51 10.61
CA LEU A 31 -3.17 -30.05 10.56
C LEU A 31 -2.25 -29.51 9.48
N ASP A 32 -1.42 -30.38 8.89
CA ASP A 32 -0.57 -30.02 7.76
C ASP A 32 -1.47 -29.52 6.61
N PRO A 33 -1.34 -28.25 6.19
CA PRO A 33 -2.16 -27.71 5.11
C PRO A 33 -1.91 -28.41 3.77
N VAL A 34 -0.80 -29.15 3.62
CA VAL A 34 -0.38 -29.90 2.43
C VAL A 34 -0.83 -31.36 2.45
N ARG A 35 -0.76 -32.01 3.61
CA ARG A 35 -0.92 -33.47 3.75
C ARG A 35 -2.17 -33.88 4.56
N GLY A 36 -2.86 -32.91 5.15
CA GLY A 36 -3.97 -33.14 6.05
C GLY A 36 -5.26 -33.60 5.38
N ILE A 37 -6.21 -34.04 6.20
CA ILE A 37 -7.59 -34.30 5.79
C ILE A 37 -8.17 -33.00 5.23
N HIS A 38 -8.77 -33.03 4.04
CA HIS A 38 -9.38 -31.88 3.35
C HIS A 38 -10.63 -31.35 4.10
N ARG A 39 -10.42 -30.77 5.29
CA ARG A 39 -11.41 -30.01 6.04
C ARG A 39 -10.93 -28.55 6.08
N PRO A 40 -11.72 -27.58 5.61
CA PRO A 40 -11.35 -26.16 5.67
C PRO A 40 -11.04 -25.69 7.10
N ARG A 41 -10.02 -24.83 7.23
CA ARG A 41 -9.54 -24.27 8.51
C ARG A 41 -9.14 -22.81 8.34
N LEU A 42 -9.13 -22.07 9.45
CA LEU A 42 -8.62 -20.71 9.50
C LEU A 42 -7.22 -20.68 10.13
N TYR A 43 -6.18 -20.51 9.31
CA TYR A 43 -4.81 -20.40 9.76
C TYR A 43 -4.45 -18.94 10.09
N LEU A 44 -3.85 -18.72 11.26
CA LEU A 44 -3.33 -17.41 11.66
C LEU A 44 -1.80 -17.37 11.62
N VAL A 45 -1.27 -16.30 11.04
CA VAL A 45 0.16 -15.99 10.94
C VAL A 45 0.38 -14.52 11.28
N TRP A 46 1.34 -14.19 12.13
CA TRP A 46 1.70 -12.78 12.37
C TRP A 46 2.22 -12.10 11.10
N HIS A 47 1.91 -10.81 10.90
CA HIS A 47 2.52 -10.00 9.83
C HIS A 47 4.05 -10.10 9.86
N GLU A 48 4.63 -10.14 11.06
CA GLU A 48 6.06 -10.33 11.30
C GLU A 48 6.67 -11.49 10.49
N TYR A 49 5.94 -12.59 10.30
CA TYR A 49 6.41 -13.82 9.67
C TYR A 49 5.63 -14.21 8.41
N LEU A 50 4.98 -13.24 7.78
CA LEU A 50 4.11 -13.43 6.61
C LEU A 50 4.80 -14.10 5.40
N LEU A 51 6.13 -14.07 5.32
CA LEU A 51 6.86 -14.79 4.26
C LEU A 51 6.78 -16.32 4.39
N ALA A 52 6.41 -16.84 5.56
CA ALA A 52 6.46 -18.27 5.83
C ALA A 52 5.39 -19.11 5.09
N PRO A 53 4.10 -18.73 5.09
CA PRO A 53 3.08 -19.43 4.30
C PRO A 53 3.36 -19.50 2.80
N LEU A 54 4.15 -18.56 2.26
CA LEU A 54 4.42 -18.47 0.84
C LEU A 54 5.23 -19.64 0.28
N TYR A 55 5.90 -20.40 1.16
CA TYR A 55 6.63 -21.60 0.80
C TYR A 55 5.71 -22.78 0.42
N LEU A 56 4.44 -22.76 0.85
CA LEU A 56 3.52 -23.92 0.84
C LEU A 56 2.66 -24.06 -0.43
N ARG A 57 2.70 -23.10 -1.36
CA ARG A 57 1.73 -23.05 -2.47
C ARG A 57 1.80 -24.14 -3.54
N PRO A 58 2.94 -24.74 -3.93
CA PRO A 58 2.90 -25.75 -4.99
C PRO A 58 2.07 -27.00 -4.63
N TYR A 59 1.51 -27.07 -3.42
CA TYR A 59 0.90 -28.26 -2.85
C TYR A 59 -0.44 -28.00 -2.09
N THR A 60 -1.05 -26.81 -2.17
CA THR A 60 -2.26 -26.47 -1.37
C THR A 60 -3.26 -25.49 -2.02
N ASP A 61 -4.55 -25.67 -1.70
CA ASP A 61 -5.64 -24.73 -2.00
C ASP A 61 -5.85 -23.74 -0.84
N LEU A 62 -4.91 -22.79 -0.69
CA LEU A 62 -4.94 -21.72 0.32
C LEU A 62 -5.40 -20.38 -0.28
N SER A 63 -6.32 -19.70 0.41
CA SER A 63 -6.69 -18.30 0.13
C SER A 63 -6.21 -17.35 1.24
N ILE A 64 -5.54 -16.27 0.85
CA ILE A 64 -4.98 -15.26 1.77
C ILE A 64 -5.88 -14.03 1.78
N LEU A 65 -6.21 -13.54 2.97
CA LEU A 65 -6.86 -12.24 3.15
C LEU A 65 -5.82 -11.12 3.14
N VAL A 66 -6.00 -10.13 2.26
CA VAL A 66 -5.14 -8.94 2.19
C VAL A 66 -5.94 -7.68 2.50
N SER A 67 -5.49 -6.90 3.48
CA SER A 67 -6.08 -5.63 3.91
C SER A 67 -5.93 -4.54 2.84
N GLN A 68 -6.83 -3.56 2.81
CA GLN A 68 -6.89 -2.48 1.78
C GLN A 68 -5.91 -1.31 1.99
N HIS A 69 -4.87 -1.43 2.82
CA HIS A 69 -3.92 -0.36 3.08
C HIS A 69 -2.59 -0.56 2.33
N ILE A 70 -1.75 0.50 2.24
CA ILE A 70 -0.53 0.66 1.41
C ILE A 70 0.42 -0.56 1.34
N ASP A 71 0.38 -1.48 2.31
CA ASP A 71 1.12 -2.76 2.26
C ASP A 71 0.56 -3.76 1.22
N ALA A 72 -0.66 -3.52 0.71
CA ALA A 72 -1.40 -4.37 -0.21
C ALA A 72 -0.71 -4.59 -1.56
N ASP A 73 0.06 -3.61 -2.07
CA ASP A 73 0.72 -3.74 -3.37
C ASP A 73 1.90 -4.73 -3.31
N VAL A 74 2.61 -4.78 -2.19
CA VAL A 74 3.69 -5.76 -1.94
C VAL A 74 3.07 -7.12 -1.65
N LEU A 75 2.04 -7.18 -0.79
CA LEU A 75 1.28 -8.40 -0.49
C LEU A 75 0.61 -9.01 -1.73
N GLU A 76 0.07 -8.19 -2.64
CA GLU A 76 -0.53 -8.64 -3.89
C GLU A 76 0.53 -9.05 -4.91
N ALA A 77 1.63 -8.31 -5.04
CA ALA A 77 2.76 -8.73 -5.87
C ALA A 77 3.34 -10.06 -5.39
N ILE A 78 3.40 -10.28 -4.07
CA ILE A 78 3.86 -11.51 -3.43
C ILE A 78 2.81 -12.64 -3.55
N ALA A 79 1.53 -12.34 -3.33
CA ALA A 79 0.43 -13.29 -3.49
C ALA A 79 0.29 -13.73 -4.94
N ALA A 80 0.45 -12.81 -5.91
CA ALA A 80 0.47 -13.11 -7.35
C ALA A 80 1.75 -13.85 -7.77
N ALA A 81 2.92 -13.50 -7.21
CA ALA A 81 4.20 -14.17 -7.46
C ALA A 81 4.24 -15.63 -6.99
N SER A 82 3.62 -15.87 -5.83
CA SER A 82 3.45 -17.20 -5.26
C SER A 82 2.20 -17.89 -5.82
N GLY A 83 1.26 -17.07 -6.34
CA GLY A 83 -0.02 -17.23 -7.03
C GLY A 83 -1.28 -17.52 -6.18
N PHE A 84 -1.23 -17.37 -4.86
CA PHE A 84 -2.36 -17.63 -3.95
C PHE A 84 -3.66 -16.98 -4.40
N GLY A 85 -4.80 -17.59 -4.05
CA GLY A 85 -6.08 -16.93 -4.16
C GLY A 85 -6.13 -15.74 -3.18
N CYS A 86 -6.11 -14.51 -3.70
CA CYS A 86 -6.19 -13.32 -2.86
C CYS A 86 -7.64 -12.86 -2.71
N VAL A 87 -8.09 -12.66 -1.47
CA VAL A 87 -9.37 -11.99 -1.17
C VAL A 87 -9.04 -10.64 -0.56
N ARG A 88 -9.40 -9.55 -1.25
CA ARG A 88 -9.18 -8.18 -0.76
C ARG A 88 -10.31 -7.78 0.17
N GLY A 89 -9.97 -7.32 1.38
CA GLY A 89 -10.98 -6.89 2.34
C GLY A 89 -10.39 -6.22 3.57
N SER A 90 -11.07 -5.19 4.08
CA SER A 90 -10.82 -4.66 5.43
C SER A 90 -12.05 -4.94 6.30
N THR A 91 -11.88 -5.04 7.62
CA THR A 91 -12.98 -5.12 8.60
C THR A 91 -13.87 -3.85 8.64
N GLY A 92 -13.62 -2.87 7.77
CA GLY A 92 -14.43 -1.67 7.57
C GLY A 92 -15.19 -1.66 6.24
N ARG A 93 -15.03 -0.60 5.42
CA ARG A 93 -15.70 -0.46 4.11
C ARG A 93 -15.33 -1.63 3.20
N GLY A 94 -16.35 -2.33 2.67
CA GLY A 94 -16.19 -3.54 1.84
C GLY A 94 -16.02 -4.84 2.63
N GLY A 95 -16.19 -4.82 3.96
CA GLY A 95 -16.06 -6.00 4.82
C GLY A 95 -17.08 -7.11 4.53
N VAL A 96 -18.31 -6.77 4.13
CA VAL A 96 -19.35 -7.77 3.83
C VAL A 96 -19.04 -8.54 2.54
N ALA A 97 -18.64 -7.85 1.46
CA ALA A 97 -18.17 -8.49 0.24
C ALA A 97 -16.93 -9.38 0.47
N ALA A 98 -15.98 -8.93 1.29
CA ALA A 98 -14.83 -9.73 1.67
C ALA A 98 -15.23 -10.96 2.50
N LEU A 99 -16.13 -10.79 3.49
CA LEU A 99 -16.66 -11.87 4.30
C LEU A 99 -17.43 -12.90 3.47
N ARG A 100 -18.18 -12.46 2.45
CA ARG A 100 -18.89 -13.36 1.52
C ARG A 100 -17.92 -14.18 0.69
N GLN A 101 -16.91 -13.55 0.09
CA GLN A 101 -15.87 -14.26 -0.68
C GLN A 101 -15.08 -15.23 0.21
N LEU A 102 -14.78 -14.85 1.45
CA LEU A 102 -14.18 -15.73 2.44
C LEU A 102 -15.10 -16.89 2.83
N SER A 103 -16.41 -16.65 2.94
CA SER A 103 -17.39 -17.68 3.27
C SER A 103 -17.54 -18.71 2.15
N GLU A 104 -17.62 -18.26 0.90
CA GLU A 104 -17.69 -19.15 -0.27
C GLU A 104 -16.41 -19.99 -0.40
N ARG A 105 -15.24 -19.36 -0.26
CA ARG A 105 -13.96 -20.08 -0.33
C ARG A 105 -13.69 -20.96 0.87
N GLY A 106 -14.04 -20.51 2.07
CA GLY A 106 -13.87 -21.25 3.33
C GLY A 106 -14.72 -22.52 3.43
N LYS A 107 -15.64 -22.76 2.49
CA LYS A 107 -16.35 -24.05 2.35
C LYS A 107 -15.53 -25.12 1.62
N GLN A 108 -14.57 -24.72 0.80
CA GLN A 108 -13.81 -25.62 -0.09
C GLN A 108 -12.29 -25.51 0.11
N GLN A 109 -11.80 -24.47 0.78
CA GLN A 109 -10.40 -24.11 0.86
C GLN A 109 -10.01 -23.64 2.27
N HIS A 110 -8.73 -23.81 2.60
CA HIS A 110 -8.17 -23.24 3.82
C HIS A 110 -8.02 -21.71 3.68
N LEU A 111 -8.26 -20.98 4.77
CA LEU A 111 -8.10 -19.54 4.84
C LEU A 111 -6.86 -19.18 5.66
N VAL A 112 -6.07 -18.22 5.21
CA VAL A 112 -4.93 -17.67 5.96
C VAL A 112 -5.16 -16.19 6.24
N ILE A 113 -5.07 -15.79 7.50
CA ILE A 113 -5.26 -14.40 7.93
C ILE A 113 -4.14 -13.96 8.85
N THR A 114 -3.69 -12.74 8.66
CA THR A 114 -2.82 -12.05 9.60
C THR A 114 -3.66 -11.35 10.67
N PRO A 115 -3.55 -11.73 11.96
CA PRO A 115 -4.48 -11.26 12.98
C PRO A 115 -4.13 -9.88 13.55
N ASP A 116 -2.89 -9.41 13.39
CA ASP A 116 -2.46 -8.06 13.74
C ASP A 116 -2.82 -7.07 12.63
N GLY A 117 -3.44 -5.93 12.99
CA GLY A 117 -3.88 -4.92 12.03
C GLY A 117 -2.76 -4.00 11.52
N PRO A 118 -2.91 -3.33 10.37
CA PRO A 118 -1.85 -2.54 9.71
C PRO A 118 -1.40 -1.27 10.46
N ARG A 119 -1.93 -1.01 11.66
CA ARG A 119 -1.60 0.15 12.50
C ARG A 119 -1.06 -0.25 13.88
N GLY A 120 -0.83 -1.55 14.11
CA GLY A 120 -0.36 -2.09 15.37
C GLY A 120 -1.42 -2.15 16.47
N PRO A 121 -1.01 -2.58 17.68
CA PRO A 121 0.35 -3.02 18.01
C PRO A 121 0.68 -4.44 17.51
N ARG A 122 1.98 -4.72 17.37
CA ARG A 122 2.51 -6.03 16.98
C ARG A 122 2.07 -7.11 17.97
N ARG A 123 1.78 -8.32 17.48
CA ARG A 123 1.39 -9.48 18.32
C ARG A 123 0.11 -9.24 19.15
N GLU A 124 -0.78 -8.39 18.64
CA GLU A 124 -2.12 -8.19 19.18
C GLU A 124 -3.16 -8.69 18.18
N VAL A 125 -3.99 -9.64 18.60
CA VAL A 125 -5.02 -10.23 17.75
C VAL A 125 -6.20 -9.28 17.68
N ALA A 126 -6.60 -8.86 16.48
CA ALA A 126 -7.82 -8.09 16.28
C ALA A 126 -9.07 -8.95 16.51
N ALA A 127 -10.24 -8.33 16.71
CA ALA A 127 -11.51 -9.05 16.84
C ALA A 127 -11.94 -9.79 15.55
N GLY A 128 -11.40 -9.39 14.38
CA GLY A 128 -11.78 -9.90 13.06
C GLY A 128 -11.63 -11.41 12.86
N PRO A 129 -10.45 -12.02 13.14
CA PRO A 129 -10.26 -13.46 13.06
C PRO A 129 -11.24 -14.29 13.89
N VAL A 130 -11.52 -13.86 15.13
CA VAL A 130 -12.45 -14.55 16.03
C VAL A 130 -13.89 -14.42 15.55
N TYR A 131 -14.28 -13.22 15.14
CA TYR A 131 -15.57 -12.98 14.50
C TYR A 131 -15.75 -13.86 13.25
N LEU A 132 -14.73 -13.94 12.39
CA LEU A 132 -14.78 -14.76 11.18
C LEU A 132 -14.93 -16.25 11.50
N ALA A 133 -14.11 -16.78 12.40
CA ALA A 133 -14.21 -18.18 12.83
C ALA A 133 -15.58 -18.51 13.42
N SER A 134 -16.14 -17.60 14.23
CA SER A 134 -17.48 -17.74 14.80
C SER A 134 -18.58 -17.75 13.74
N ARG A 135 -18.47 -16.93 12.68
CA ARG A 135 -19.47 -16.89 11.59
C ARG A 135 -19.34 -18.05 10.59
N LEU A 136 -18.13 -18.52 10.33
CA LEU A 136 -17.89 -19.60 9.37
C LEU A 136 -17.89 -20.99 10.01
N GLY A 137 -17.85 -21.09 11.34
CA GLY A 137 -17.73 -22.36 12.05
C GLY A 137 -16.40 -23.08 11.77
N LEU A 138 -15.37 -22.34 11.35
CA LEU A 138 -14.05 -22.90 11.04
C LEU A 138 -13.17 -22.94 12.28
N PRO A 139 -12.48 -24.05 12.56
CA PRO A 139 -11.49 -24.09 13.63
C PRO A 139 -10.29 -23.20 13.27
N ILE A 140 -9.71 -22.57 14.28
CA ILE A 140 -8.53 -21.73 14.14
C ILE A 140 -7.27 -22.57 14.41
N VAL A 141 -6.26 -22.45 13.56
CA VAL A 141 -4.95 -23.06 13.74
C VAL A 141 -3.88 -21.97 13.69
N PHE A 142 -3.00 -21.94 14.67
CA PHE A 142 -1.89 -20.99 14.70
C PHE A 142 -0.70 -21.58 13.97
N ILE A 143 -0.07 -20.81 13.09
CA ILE A 143 1.22 -21.13 12.50
C ILE A 143 2.23 -20.14 13.10
N ALA A 144 2.83 -20.52 14.22
CA ALA A 144 3.89 -19.75 14.85
C ALA A 144 5.21 -20.04 14.13
N VAL A 145 5.87 -19.02 13.59
CA VAL A 145 7.08 -19.20 12.79
C VAL A 145 8.21 -18.35 13.35
N ALA A 146 9.43 -18.86 13.25
CA ALA A 146 10.66 -18.10 13.45
C ALA A 146 11.73 -18.52 12.43
N TYR A 147 12.71 -17.65 12.21
CA TYR A 147 13.86 -17.93 11.33
C TYR A 147 15.14 -17.94 12.16
N ASP A 148 16.02 -18.93 11.93
CA ASP A 148 17.33 -19.02 12.59
C ASP A 148 18.16 -17.74 12.41
N ARG A 149 18.01 -17.13 11.22
CA ARG A 149 18.68 -15.88 10.80
C ARG A 149 17.73 -15.07 9.92
N CYS A 150 17.40 -13.85 10.33
CA CYS A 150 16.61 -12.90 9.54
C CYS A 150 17.17 -11.48 9.63
N TRP A 151 16.77 -10.63 8.67
CA TRP A 151 16.83 -9.17 8.81
C TRP A 151 15.47 -8.68 9.29
N ARG A 152 15.46 -7.68 10.17
CA ARG A 152 14.22 -7.08 10.67
C ARG A 152 14.13 -5.64 10.19
N THR A 153 12.96 -5.27 9.68
CA THR A 153 12.65 -3.90 9.28
C THR A 153 12.43 -3.01 10.52
N ARG A 154 12.38 -1.69 10.29
CA ARG A 154 11.96 -0.69 11.30
C ARG A 154 10.46 -0.37 11.23
N SER A 155 9.67 -1.19 10.56
CA SER A 155 8.20 -1.05 10.51
C SER A 155 7.55 -1.47 11.82
N TRP A 156 6.27 -1.13 12.00
CA TRP A 156 5.51 -1.34 13.23
C TRP A 156 5.45 -2.82 13.66
N ASP A 157 5.43 -3.73 12.68
CA ASP A 157 5.36 -5.20 12.83
C ASP A 157 6.74 -5.87 13.00
N ARG A 158 7.84 -5.11 12.83
CA ARG A 158 9.22 -5.63 12.79
C ARG A 158 9.41 -6.79 11.81
N PHE A 159 8.77 -6.69 10.64
CA PHE A 159 8.77 -7.67 9.55
C PHE A 159 10.12 -8.41 9.40
N ALA A 160 10.09 -9.74 9.48
CA ALA A 160 11.26 -10.60 9.43
C ALA A 160 11.49 -11.12 8.01
N VAL A 161 12.56 -10.66 7.38
CA VAL A 161 13.02 -11.14 6.08
C VAL A 161 14.07 -12.25 6.30
N PRO A 162 13.78 -13.52 5.93
CA PRO A 162 14.72 -14.62 6.16
C PRO A 162 15.97 -14.45 5.30
N ARG A 163 17.15 -14.65 5.88
CA ARG A 163 18.40 -14.67 5.09
C ARG A 163 18.42 -15.92 4.19
N PRO A 164 19.08 -15.87 3.02
CA PRO A 164 19.26 -17.07 2.21
C PRO A 164 19.89 -18.23 3.00
N PHE A 165 19.49 -19.47 2.71
CA PHE A 165 19.98 -20.70 3.39
C PHE A 165 19.69 -20.77 4.90
N THR A 166 18.75 -19.97 5.39
CA THR A 166 18.26 -20.06 6.76
C THR A 166 17.20 -21.17 6.90
N THR A 167 17.03 -21.68 8.11
CA THR A 167 15.95 -22.60 8.44
C THR A 167 14.78 -21.80 9.02
N ALA A 168 13.59 -21.99 8.45
CA ALA A 168 12.32 -21.55 8.98
C ALA A 168 11.74 -22.66 9.85
N ARG A 169 11.40 -22.33 11.09
CA ARG A 169 10.90 -23.25 12.10
C ARG A 169 9.48 -22.87 12.42
N ALA A 170 8.55 -23.79 12.19
CA ALA A 170 7.13 -23.56 12.38
C ALA A 170 6.55 -24.53 13.41
N LEU A 171 5.75 -23.99 14.34
CA LEU A 171 4.94 -24.76 15.28
C LEU A 171 3.47 -24.55 14.91
N LEU A 172 2.77 -25.65 14.63
CA LEU A 172 1.34 -25.63 14.33
C LEU A 172 0.54 -26.09 15.55
N SER A 173 -0.35 -25.22 16.05
CA SER A 173 -1.19 -25.50 17.22
C SER A 173 -2.26 -26.55 16.92
N ALA A 174 -2.86 -27.13 17.95
CA ALA A 174 -4.11 -27.87 17.81
C ALA A 174 -5.26 -26.97 17.32
N GLU A 175 -6.40 -27.56 16.93
CA GLU A 175 -7.58 -26.82 16.50
C GLU A 175 -8.24 -26.06 17.66
N HIS A 176 -8.23 -24.72 17.59
CA HIS A 176 -8.95 -23.86 18.49
C HIS A 176 -10.36 -23.60 17.96
N HIS A 177 -11.34 -24.28 18.54
CA HIS A 177 -12.74 -24.12 18.18
C HIS A 177 -13.31 -22.81 18.72
N VAL A 178 -14.14 -22.15 17.92
CA VAL A 178 -14.86 -20.92 18.30
C VAL A 178 -16.35 -21.22 18.20
N ALA A 179 -17.11 -20.89 19.24
CA ALA A 179 -18.55 -21.11 19.22
C ALA A 179 -19.21 -20.29 18.10
N PRO A 180 -20.28 -20.80 17.46
CA PRO A 180 -20.99 -20.06 16.43
C PRO A 180 -21.72 -18.83 17.02
N ASP A 181 -21.81 -17.78 16.22
CA ASP A 181 -22.61 -16.57 16.50
C ASP A 181 -22.34 -15.89 17.87
N LEU A 182 -21.08 -15.80 18.27
CA LEU A 182 -20.67 -15.11 19.50
C LEU A 182 -21.10 -13.64 19.50
N ASP A 183 -21.54 -13.17 20.66
CA ASP A 183 -21.76 -11.75 20.90
C ASP A 183 -20.44 -10.97 21.01
N ARG A 184 -20.53 -9.64 21.08
CA ARG A 184 -19.37 -8.76 21.10
C ARG A 184 -18.44 -8.99 22.30
N ASN A 185 -18.99 -9.31 23.48
CA ASN A 185 -18.20 -9.49 24.70
C ASN A 185 -17.50 -10.86 24.68
N ALA A 186 -18.19 -11.89 24.20
CA ALA A 186 -17.64 -13.23 24.04
C ALA A 186 -16.55 -13.27 22.96
N ILE A 187 -16.68 -12.48 21.89
CA ILE A 187 -15.62 -12.29 20.89
C ILE A 187 -14.37 -11.71 21.55
N GLU A 188 -14.50 -10.65 22.36
CA GLU A 188 -13.34 -10.04 23.03
C GLU A 188 -12.67 -10.98 24.03
N SER A 189 -13.43 -11.75 24.81
CA SER A 189 -12.87 -12.77 25.71
C SER A 189 -12.08 -13.82 24.94
N ARG A 190 -12.69 -14.37 23.87
CA ARG A 190 -12.05 -15.40 23.06
C ARG A 190 -10.82 -14.88 22.30
N ARG A 191 -10.84 -13.60 21.91
CA ARG A 191 -9.70 -12.89 21.30
C ARG A 191 -8.50 -12.83 22.24
N LEU A 192 -8.70 -12.50 23.52
CA LEU A 192 -7.63 -12.46 24.52
C LEU A 192 -7.00 -13.83 24.77
N GLU A 193 -7.81 -14.89 24.84
CA GLU A 193 -7.34 -16.26 24.98
C GLU A 193 -6.47 -16.69 23.78
N ILE A 194 -6.99 -16.46 22.57
CA ILE A 194 -6.28 -16.76 21.31
C ILE A 194 -4.98 -15.98 21.22
N GLN A 195 -4.97 -14.70 21.59
CA GLN A 195 -3.76 -13.89 21.59
C GLN A 195 -2.69 -14.44 22.54
N THR A 196 -3.09 -14.79 23.77
CA THR A 196 -2.17 -15.29 24.79
C THR A 196 -1.50 -16.58 24.31
N GLU A 197 -2.28 -17.52 23.79
CA GLU A 197 -1.75 -18.80 23.31
C GLU A 197 -0.91 -18.62 22.04
N PHE A 198 -1.32 -17.77 21.10
CA PHE A 198 -0.55 -17.56 19.88
C PHE A 198 0.79 -16.85 20.16
N ASN A 199 0.83 -15.92 21.12
CA ASN A 199 2.08 -15.30 21.58
C ASN A 199 3.01 -16.33 22.24
N ARG A 200 2.48 -17.17 23.15
CA ARG A 200 3.24 -18.25 23.78
C ARG A 200 3.88 -19.18 22.75
N LEU A 201 3.12 -19.61 21.74
CA LEU A 201 3.62 -20.49 20.68
C LEU A 201 4.66 -19.81 19.79
N THR A 202 4.50 -18.51 19.55
CA THR A 202 5.47 -17.70 18.79
C THR A 202 6.78 -17.56 19.54
N ASP A 203 6.75 -17.31 20.84
CA ASP A 203 7.94 -17.23 21.68
C ASP A 203 8.67 -18.58 21.74
N GLU A 204 7.92 -19.70 21.75
CA GLU A 204 8.47 -21.04 21.66
C GLU A 204 9.18 -21.31 20.32
N ALA A 205 8.58 -20.89 19.20
CA ALA A 205 9.20 -20.99 17.88
C ALA A 205 10.49 -20.16 17.80
N GLU A 206 10.49 -18.95 18.38
CA GLU A 206 11.68 -18.10 18.45
C GLU A 206 12.79 -18.69 19.32
N ALA A 207 12.44 -19.26 20.48
CA ALA A 207 13.39 -19.97 21.33
C ALA A 207 13.99 -21.19 20.59
N TRP A 208 13.17 -21.93 19.86
CA TRP A 208 13.63 -23.04 19.04
C TRP A 208 14.60 -22.57 17.94
N ALA A 209 14.26 -21.51 17.20
CA ALA A 209 15.13 -20.92 16.19
C ALA A 209 16.47 -20.42 16.75
N ALA A 210 16.47 -19.89 17.97
CA ALA A 210 17.69 -19.47 18.65
C ALA A 210 18.65 -20.64 18.94
N THR A 211 18.15 -21.87 19.13
CA THR A 211 19.01 -23.05 19.34
C THR A 211 19.73 -23.51 18.07
N GLN A 212 19.18 -23.18 16.89
CA GLN A 212 19.63 -23.69 15.59
C GLN A 212 19.74 -25.22 15.49
N ARG A 213 19.03 -25.96 16.35
CA ARG A 213 19.00 -27.43 16.39
C ARG A 213 17.64 -27.96 15.97
N THR A 214 17.61 -28.97 15.12
CA THR A 214 16.37 -29.69 14.75
C THR A 214 15.81 -30.42 15.97
N ARG A 215 14.51 -30.26 16.25
CA ARG A 215 13.86 -31.05 17.31
C ARG A 215 13.59 -32.48 16.82
N PRO A 216 13.51 -33.49 17.71
CA PRO A 216 13.25 -34.87 17.32
C PRO A 216 11.88 -35.09 16.65
N ASP A 217 10.89 -34.29 17.02
CA ASP A 217 9.52 -34.28 16.50
C ASP A 217 9.35 -33.36 15.27
N ALA A 218 10.40 -32.69 14.83
CA ALA A 218 10.36 -31.80 13.68
C ALA A 218 10.34 -32.60 12.37
N VAL A 219 9.34 -32.34 11.54
CA VAL A 219 9.19 -32.91 10.21
C VAL A 219 9.77 -31.93 9.19
N PRO A 220 10.76 -32.34 8.38
CA PRO A 220 11.29 -31.50 7.31
C PRO A 220 10.29 -31.40 6.15
N VAL A 221 9.95 -30.18 5.72
CA VAL A 221 9.07 -29.96 4.57
C VAL A 221 9.89 -29.97 3.28
N ARG A 222 9.96 -31.15 2.63
CA ARG A 222 10.68 -31.34 1.36
C ARG A 222 9.84 -30.87 0.16
N ARG A 223 10.47 -30.15 -0.78
CA ARG A 223 9.89 -29.84 -2.09
C ARG A 223 9.99 -31.07 -3.00
N GLU A 224 8.96 -31.91 -3.05
CA GLU A 224 8.90 -33.00 -4.02
C GLU A 224 8.55 -32.46 -5.42
N ARG A 225 9.43 -32.71 -6.37
CA ARG A 225 9.39 -32.15 -7.73
C ARG A 225 8.56 -33.03 -8.68
N SER A 226 7.37 -33.46 -8.29
CA SER A 226 6.41 -34.17 -9.16
C SER A 226 5.14 -34.53 -8.38
N LEU A 227 4.01 -33.91 -8.73
CA LEU A 227 2.69 -34.42 -8.33
C LEU A 227 2.29 -35.57 -9.26
N PRO A 228 1.71 -36.69 -8.75
CA PRO A 228 1.12 -37.70 -9.61
C PRO A 228 -0.10 -37.10 -10.31
N LYS A 229 -0.17 -37.25 -11.64
CA LYS A 229 -1.42 -37.03 -12.39
C LYS A 229 -2.48 -37.97 -11.83
N MET A 230 -3.46 -37.44 -11.11
CA MET A 230 -4.68 -38.20 -10.85
C MET A 230 -5.41 -38.37 -12.18
N LYS A 231 -5.40 -39.62 -12.65
CA LYS A 231 -6.21 -40.09 -13.76
C LYS A 231 -7.68 -39.86 -13.43
N GLU A 232 -8.37 -39.25 -14.38
CA GLU A 232 -9.79 -39.48 -14.60
C GLU A 232 -10.08 -40.99 -14.70
N GLU A 233 -11.31 -41.35 -14.33
CA GLU A 233 -11.95 -42.66 -14.46
C GLU A 233 -11.78 -43.64 -13.28
N ALA A 234 -12.87 -43.80 -12.53
CA ALA A 234 -13.29 -45.12 -12.07
C ALA A 234 -14.79 -45.27 -12.35
N HIS A 235 -15.05 -46.07 -13.37
CA HIS A 235 -16.35 -46.61 -13.77
C HIS A 235 -17.16 -47.17 -12.60
N VAL A 236 -18.48 -46.92 -12.65
CA VAL A 236 -19.48 -47.69 -11.91
C VAL A 236 -19.45 -49.14 -12.43
N SER A 237 -19.13 -50.08 -11.53
CA SER A 237 -19.06 -51.52 -11.81
C SER A 237 -20.46 -52.09 -12.13
N ARG A 238 -20.56 -52.90 -13.19
CA ARG A 238 -21.75 -53.66 -13.57
C ARG A 238 -22.02 -54.79 -12.56
N ALA A 239 -23.29 -54.95 -12.20
CA ALA A 239 -23.80 -55.85 -11.18
C ALA A 239 -23.45 -57.33 -11.39
N ALA A 240 -23.13 -58.01 -10.27
CA ALA A 240 -22.92 -59.44 -10.16
C ALA A 240 -24.25 -60.20 -10.31
N ILE A 241 -24.22 -61.33 -11.01
CA ILE A 241 -25.34 -62.28 -11.11
C ILE A 241 -25.45 -63.00 -9.77
N VAL A 242 -26.55 -62.80 -9.05
CA VAL A 242 -26.81 -63.42 -7.73
C VAL A 242 -27.37 -64.83 -7.95
N SER A 243 -26.66 -65.86 -7.49
CA SER A 243 -27.00 -67.29 -7.66
C SER A 243 -27.81 -67.91 -6.51
N GLU A 244 -28.18 -67.14 -5.49
CA GLU A 244 -29.03 -67.57 -4.36
C GLU A 244 -30.24 -66.62 -4.18
N PRO A 245 -31.44 -67.13 -3.85
CA PRO A 245 -32.63 -66.29 -3.70
C PRO A 245 -32.53 -65.38 -2.46
N LEU A 246 -32.53 -64.07 -2.67
CA LEU A 246 -32.57 -63.06 -1.61
C LEU A 246 -33.99 -62.89 -1.06
N THR A 247 -34.12 -62.61 0.24
CA THR A 247 -35.41 -62.18 0.82
C THR A 247 -35.77 -60.77 0.32
N VAL A 248 -37.07 -60.44 0.27
CA VAL A 248 -37.54 -59.11 -0.18
C VAL A 248 -36.91 -57.98 0.66
N ALA A 249 -36.74 -58.19 1.97
CA ALA A 249 -36.08 -57.23 2.85
C ALA A 249 -34.58 -57.07 2.53
N ALA A 250 -33.86 -58.18 2.28
CA ALA A 250 -32.45 -58.14 1.92
C ALA A 250 -32.22 -57.48 0.54
N LEU A 251 -33.08 -57.77 -0.44
CA LEU A 251 -33.04 -57.13 -1.75
C LEU A 251 -33.31 -55.61 -1.66
N THR A 252 -34.30 -55.21 -0.86
CA THR A 252 -34.65 -53.80 -0.66
C THR A 252 -33.52 -53.04 0.04
N ALA A 253 -32.86 -53.65 1.03
CA ALA A 253 -31.70 -53.07 1.69
C ALA A 253 -30.51 -52.89 0.72
N GLN A 254 -30.19 -53.91 -0.10
CA GLN A 254 -29.12 -53.80 -1.10
C GLN A 254 -29.43 -52.73 -2.17
N LEU A 255 -30.69 -52.63 -2.62
CA LEU A 255 -31.12 -51.59 -3.56
C LEU A 255 -30.99 -50.19 -2.94
N LYS A 256 -31.36 -50.03 -1.67
CA LYS A 256 -31.20 -48.78 -0.94
C LYS A 256 -29.72 -48.37 -0.87
N ASP A 257 -28.85 -49.27 -0.40
CA ASP A 257 -27.42 -48.99 -0.26
C ASP A 257 -26.78 -48.64 -1.62
N THR A 258 -27.18 -49.34 -2.68
CA THR A 258 -26.68 -49.09 -4.05
C THR A 258 -27.14 -47.73 -4.56
N LEU A 259 -28.42 -47.37 -4.38
CA LEU A 259 -28.95 -46.10 -4.84
C LEU A 259 -28.36 -44.91 -4.07
N GLU A 260 -28.25 -45.00 -2.74
CA GLU A 260 -27.64 -43.95 -1.92
C GLU A 260 -26.15 -43.77 -2.24
N SER A 261 -25.43 -44.87 -2.50
CA SER A 261 -24.01 -44.83 -2.86
C SER A 261 -23.76 -44.34 -4.30
N ALA A 262 -24.62 -44.73 -5.25
CA ALA A 262 -24.47 -44.37 -6.66
C ALA A 262 -24.92 -42.93 -6.96
N PHE A 263 -25.90 -42.42 -6.22
CA PHE A 263 -26.50 -41.09 -6.43
C PHE A 263 -26.53 -40.23 -5.15
N PRO A 264 -25.37 -39.94 -4.53
CA PRO A 264 -25.30 -39.16 -3.29
C PRO A 264 -25.67 -37.67 -3.49
N SER A 265 -25.56 -37.18 -4.72
CA SER A 265 -25.90 -35.82 -5.13
C SER A 265 -26.24 -35.81 -6.62
N VAL A 266 -27.44 -35.33 -6.95
CA VAL A 266 -27.96 -35.26 -8.32
C VAL A 266 -28.73 -33.96 -8.55
N TRP A 267 -28.71 -33.49 -9.79
CA TRP A 267 -29.55 -32.40 -10.30
C TRP A 267 -30.65 -32.98 -11.18
N VAL A 268 -31.90 -32.66 -10.89
CA VAL A 268 -33.09 -33.16 -11.59
C VAL A 268 -33.98 -31.98 -11.96
N ALA A 269 -34.29 -31.84 -13.25
CA ALA A 269 -35.20 -30.82 -13.74
C ALA A 269 -36.59 -31.41 -14.03
N GLY A 270 -37.66 -30.68 -13.71
CA GLY A 270 -39.01 -31.12 -13.99
C GLY A 270 -40.07 -30.17 -13.47
N GLU A 271 -41.28 -30.34 -13.98
CA GLU A 271 -42.46 -29.59 -13.55
C GLU A 271 -43.00 -30.18 -12.23
N VAL A 272 -43.33 -29.31 -11.29
CA VAL A 272 -43.97 -29.67 -10.02
C VAL A 272 -45.43 -30.03 -10.25
N SER A 273 -45.85 -31.16 -9.71
CA SER A 273 -47.24 -31.61 -9.68
C SER A 273 -47.58 -32.27 -8.34
N ASN A 274 -48.87 -32.27 -7.99
CA ASN A 274 -49.37 -32.87 -6.74
C ASN A 274 -48.70 -32.29 -5.48
N PHE A 275 -48.48 -30.99 -5.44
CA PHE A 275 -47.86 -30.32 -4.31
C PHE A 275 -48.73 -30.38 -3.05
N SER A 276 -48.12 -30.76 -1.94
CA SER A 276 -48.76 -30.82 -0.62
C SER A 276 -47.81 -30.33 0.47
N ARG A 277 -48.34 -29.49 1.37
CA ARG A 277 -47.64 -28.95 2.53
C ARG A 277 -48.44 -29.15 3.82
N PRO A 278 -48.28 -30.31 4.49
CA PRO A 278 -48.92 -30.57 5.78
C PRO A 278 -48.46 -29.59 6.89
N SER A 279 -49.15 -29.61 8.03
CA SER A 279 -48.85 -28.76 9.21
C SER A 279 -47.43 -28.94 9.78
N SER A 280 -46.73 -30.03 9.44
CA SER A 280 -45.31 -30.25 9.76
C SER A 280 -44.36 -29.29 9.02
N GLY A 281 -44.82 -28.65 7.94
CA GLY A 281 -44.06 -27.70 7.14
C GLY A 281 -43.10 -28.32 6.12
N HIS A 282 -43.09 -29.65 5.98
CA HIS A 282 -42.42 -30.36 4.88
C HIS A 282 -43.23 -30.24 3.59
N CYS A 283 -42.54 -30.17 2.46
CA CYS A 283 -43.17 -30.11 1.15
C CYS A 283 -42.99 -31.46 0.45
N TYR A 284 -44.10 -32.03 -0.02
CA TYR A 284 -44.13 -33.26 -0.82
C TYR A 284 -44.72 -32.93 -2.17
N PHE A 285 -44.07 -33.35 -3.25
CA PHE A 285 -44.55 -33.13 -4.61
C PHE A 285 -43.94 -34.16 -5.55
N THR A 286 -44.45 -34.24 -6.78
CA THR A 286 -43.90 -35.07 -7.84
C THR A 286 -43.24 -34.16 -8.87
N LEU A 287 -41.97 -34.43 -9.19
CA LEU A 287 -41.30 -33.85 -10.36
C LEU A 287 -41.58 -34.73 -11.57
N LYS A 288 -42.14 -34.16 -12.62
CA LYS A 288 -42.44 -34.86 -13.88
C LYS A 288 -41.72 -34.19 -15.06
N ASP A 289 -41.36 -34.99 -16.04
CA ASP A 289 -41.07 -34.56 -17.41
C ASP A 289 -42.04 -35.23 -18.39
N ASN A 290 -41.79 -35.15 -19.69
CA ASN A 290 -42.68 -35.72 -20.71
C ASN A 290 -42.71 -37.26 -20.72
N THR A 291 -41.79 -37.93 -20.03
CA THR A 291 -41.52 -39.37 -20.13
C THR A 291 -41.53 -40.10 -18.78
N ALA A 292 -41.22 -39.41 -17.68
CA ALA A 292 -41.02 -39.99 -16.37
C ALA A 292 -41.48 -39.06 -15.25
N GLN A 293 -41.67 -39.64 -14.07
CA GLN A 293 -41.98 -38.89 -12.85
C GLN A 293 -41.26 -39.48 -11.64
N ILE A 294 -40.92 -38.63 -10.67
CA ILE A 294 -40.27 -39.02 -9.42
C ILE A 294 -40.91 -38.28 -8.24
N ARG A 295 -41.15 -38.99 -7.14
CA ARG A 295 -41.59 -38.35 -5.89
C ARG A 295 -40.44 -37.57 -5.28
N ALA A 296 -40.72 -36.36 -4.83
CA ALA A 296 -39.78 -35.47 -4.21
C ALA A 296 -40.25 -35.04 -2.82
N VAL A 297 -39.30 -34.93 -1.90
CA VAL A 297 -39.51 -34.40 -0.56
C VAL A 297 -38.53 -33.27 -0.29
N MET A 298 -39.04 -32.17 0.24
CA MET A 298 -38.23 -31.06 0.71
C MET A 298 -38.56 -30.78 2.18
N TRP A 299 -37.57 -31.02 3.04
CA TRP A 299 -37.72 -30.81 4.49
C TRP A 299 -37.93 -29.34 4.82
N LYS A 300 -38.56 -29.06 5.97
CA LYS A 300 -39.00 -27.71 6.37
C LYS A 300 -37.85 -26.70 6.32
N GLY A 301 -36.67 -27.08 6.81
CA GLY A 301 -35.48 -26.23 6.81
C GLY A 301 -34.89 -25.94 5.42
N ALA A 302 -35.11 -26.82 4.43
CA ALA A 302 -34.74 -26.55 3.04
C ALA A 302 -35.81 -25.68 2.36
N ALA A 303 -37.09 -26.01 2.56
CA ALA A 303 -38.22 -25.27 2.00
C ALA A 303 -38.29 -23.82 2.50
N SER A 304 -37.96 -23.55 3.77
CA SER A 304 -37.94 -22.18 4.33
C SER A 304 -36.80 -21.30 3.80
N ARG A 305 -35.81 -21.88 3.10
CA ARG A 305 -34.69 -21.14 2.48
C ARG A 305 -34.96 -20.75 1.04
N LEU A 306 -36.03 -21.26 0.43
CA LEU A 306 -36.41 -20.87 -0.92
C LEU A 306 -36.87 -19.41 -0.92
N ARG A 307 -36.47 -18.69 -1.98
CA ARG A 307 -36.84 -17.28 -2.19
C ARG A 307 -38.13 -17.12 -2.99
N PHE A 308 -38.79 -18.22 -3.31
CA PHE A 308 -40.02 -18.30 -4.08
C PHE A 308 -40.94 -19.35 -3.45
N ASP A 309 -42.24 -19.21 -3.68
CA ASP A 309 -43.23 -20.17 -3.21
C ASP A 309 -43.31 -21.38 -4.14
N LEU A 310 -43.28 -22.58 -3.54
CA LEU A 310 -43.52 -23.82 -4.27
C LEU A 310 -45.02 -24.01 -4.50
N GLY A 311 -45.38 -24.42 -5.71
CA GLY A 311 -46.74 -24.68 -6.15
C GLY A 311 -46.76 -25.51 -7.43
N ASP A 312 -47.92 -26.07 -7.76
CA ASP A 312 -48.11 -26.87 -8.97
C ASP A 312 -47.91 -26.04 -10.24
N GLY A 313 -47.33 -26.66 -11.28
CA GLY A 313 -47.05 -26.04 -12.58
C GLY A 313 -45.71 -25.29 -12.67
N LEU A 314 -44.93 -25.23 -11.59
CA LEU A 314 -43.59 -24.63 -11.61
C LEU A 314 -42.56 -25.59 -12.21
N ASP A 315 -41.81 -25.14 -13.20
CA ASP A 315 -40.66 -25.87 -13.74
C ASP A 315 -39.41 -25.56 -12.91
N LEU A 316 -38.86 -26.57 -12.24
CA LEU A 316 -37.76 -26.43 -11.29
C LEU A 316 -36.56 -27.28 -11.68
N VAL A 317 -35.37 -26.77 -11.38
CA VAL A 317 -34.12 -27.53 -11.31
C VAL A 317 -33.80 -27.76 -9.83
N CYS A 318 -33.85 -29.01 -9.40
CA CYS A 318 -33.72 -29.44 -8.02
C CYS A 318 -32.39 -30.17 -7.79
N HIS A 319 -31.67 -29.81 -6.73
CA HIS A 319 -30.46 -30.48 -6.28
C HIS A 319 -30.73 -31.27 -4.99
N GLY A 320 -30.38 -32.55 -4.99
CA GLY A 320 -30.72 -33.45 -3.89
C GLY A 320 -29.99 -34.79 -3.95
N SER A 321 -30.46 -35.74 -3.15
CA SER A 321 -29.98 -37.14 -3.14
C SER A 321 -31.13 -38.10 -3.37
N ILE A 322 -30.87 -39.26 -3.96
CA ILE A 322 -31.88 -40.31 -4.13
C ILE A 322 -31.90 -41.19 -2.89
N ASP A 323 -33.09 -41.45 -2.35
CA ASP A 323 -33.34 -42.31 -1.20
C ASP A 323 -34.42 -43.34 -1.56
N LEU A 324 -34.43 -44.48 -0.86
CA LEU A 324 -35.42 -45.54 -1.02
C LEU A 324 -36.18 -45.75 0.28
N TYR A 325 -37.49 -45.51 0.25
CA TYR A 325 -38.36 -45.70 1.41
C TYR A 325 -38.67 -47.20 1.59
N ALA A 326 -37.86 -47.86 2.42
CA ALA A 326 -37.86 -49.32 2.61
C ALA A 326 -39.24 -49.95 2.87
N PRO A 327 -40.16 -49.38 3.67
CA PRO A 327 -41.46 -50.01 3.94
C PRO A 327 -42.38 -50.15 2.72
N ARG A 328 -42.19 -49.33 1.67
CA ARG A 328 -43.01 -49.37 0.44
C ARG A 328 -42.21 -49.61 -0.84
N GLY A 329 -40.88 -49.75 -0.74
CA GLY A 329 -40.00 -49.94 -1.90
C GLY A 329 -40.02 -48.79 -2.91
N SER A 330 -40.49 -47.60 -2.53
CA SER A 330 -40.58 -46.45 -3.44
C SER A 330 -39.34 -45.57 -3.33
N TYR A 331 -38.67 -45.31 -4.46
CA TYR A 331 -37.58 -44.34 -4.51
C TYR A 331 -38.10 -42.90 -4.54
N GLN A 332 -37.36 -41.99 -3.92
CA GLN A 332 -37.71 -40.58 -3.76
C GLN A 332 -36.47 -39.69 -3.88
N LEU A 333 -36.67 -38.45 -4.34
CA LEU A 333 -35.65 -37.41 -4.37
C LEU A 333 -35.76 -36.53 -3.12
N VAL A 334 -34.71 -36.52 -2.30
CA VAL A 334 -34.62 -35.61 -1.14
C VAL A 334 -33.95 -34.32 -1.57
N ILE A 335 -34.73 -33.25 -1.73
CA ILE A 335 -34.25 -31.99 -2.29
C ILE A 335 -33.63 -31.12 -1.19
N LYS A 336 -32.41 -30.66 -1.44
CA LYS A 336 -31.65 -29.73 -0.58
C LYS A 336 -31.75 -28.29 -1.06
N GLU A 337 -31.83 -28.08 -2.38
CA GLU A 337 -31.94 -26.79 -3.06
C GLU A 337 -32.80 -26.92 -4.32
N ALA A 338 -33.58 -25.89 -4.66
CA ALA A 338 -34.36 -25.84 -5.90
C ALA A 338 -34.34 -24.43 -6.48
N GLN A 339 -34.31 -24.33 -7.81
CA GLN A 339 -34.30 -23.07 -8.55
C GLN A 339 -35.26 -23.15 -9.75
N PRO A 340 -35.98 -22.08 -10.12
CA PRO A 340 -36.86 -22.10 -11.30
C PRO A 340 -36.08 -22.23 -12.61
N ARG A 341 -36.57 -23.07 -13.53
CA ARG A 341 -35.99 -23.26 -14.86
C ARG A 341 -36.35 -22.06 -15.75
N GLY A 342 -35.54 -21.00 -15.70
CA GLY A 342 -35.74 -19.77 -16.50
C GLY A 342 -34.64 -18.70 -16.39
N VAL A 343 -33.77 -18.78 -15.37
CA VAL A 343 -32.72 -17.77 -15.11
C VAL A 343 -31.62 -17.72 -16.20
N GLY A 344 -31.25 -18.86 -16.79
CA GLY A 344 -30.15 -18.93 -17.75
C GLY A 344 -30.38 -18.24 -19.11
N ALA A 345 -31.64 -18.11 -19.56
CA ALA A 345 -31.94 -17.44 -20.84
C ALA A 345 -31.84 -15.91 -20.73
N LEU A 346 -32.33 -15.34 -19.63
CA LEU A 346 -32.19 -13.91 -19.31
C LEU A 346 -30.73 -13.54 -19.07
N GLU A 347 -29.98 -14.38 -18.37
CA GLU A 347 -28.55 -14.15 -18.12
C GLU A 347 -27.72 -14.18 -19.43
N LEU A 348 -28.03 -15.10 -20.34
CA LEU A 348 -27.43 -15.13 -21.68
C LEU A 348 -27.79 -13.89 -22.51
N GLN A 349 -29.03 -13.41 -22.43
CA GLN A 349 -29.45 -12.16 -23.09
C GLN A 349 -28.72 -10.95 -22.51
N LEU A 350 -28.57 -10.88 -21.19
CA LEU A 350 -27.84 -9.83 -20.50
C LEU A 350 -26.37 -9.81 -20.92
N GLN A 351 -25.72 -10.98 -21.00
CA GLN A 351 -24.32 -11.09 -21.41
C GLN A 351 -24.11 -10.62 -22.85
N ARG A 352 -24.99 -11.04 -23.79
CA ARG A 352 -24.96 -10.58 -25.18
C ARG A 352 -25.15 -9.06 -25.30
N LEU A 353 -26.10 -8.51 -24.54
CA LEU A 353 -26.33 -7.06 -24.53
C LEU A 353 -25.13 -6.30 -23.95
N ARG A 354 -24.50 -6.83 -22.90
CA ARG A 354 -23.28 -6.27 -22.32
C ARG A 354 -22.15 -6.21 -23.36
N GLU A 355 -21.92 -7.31 -24.07
CA GLU A 355 -20.87 -7.38 -25.10
C GLU A 355 -21.13 -6.40 -26.25
N LYS A 356 -22.37 -6.31 -26.73
CA LYS A 356 -22.80 -5.34 -27.75
C LYS A 356 -22.51 -3.90 -27.31
N LEU A 357 -22.98 -3.49 -26.13
CA LEU A 357 -22.81 -2.10 -25.65
C LEU A 357 -21.37 -1.77 -25.26
N ALA A 358 -20.59 -2.77 -24.82
CA ALA A 358 -19.16 -2.61 -24.57
C ALA A 358 -18.39 -2.37 -25.88
N ALA A 359 -18.72 -3.10 -26.95
CA ALA A 359 -18.10 -2.92 -28.26
C ALA A 359 -18.36 -1.53 -28.86
N GLU A 360 -19.50 -0.91 -28.51
CA GLU A 360 -19.83 0.47 -28.88
C GLU A 360 -19.12 1.53 -27.99
N GLY A 361 -18.36 1.13 -26.96
CA GLY A 361 -17.60 2.02 -26.08
C GLY A 361 -18.44 2.73 -25.00
N LEU A 362 -19.69 2.30 -24.76
CA LEU A 362 -20.59 2.95 -23.79
C LEU A 362 -20.13 2.80 -22.33
N PHE A 363 -19.21 1.87 -22.04
CA PHE A 363 -18.68 1.62 -20.70
C PHE A 363 -17.26 2.17 -20.51
N ASP A 364 -16.69 2.83 -21.52
CA ASP A 364 -15.30 3.28 -21.49
C ASP A 364 -15.07 4.33 -20.42
N ARG A 365 -14.03 4.11 -19.62
CA ARG A 365 -13.66 5.02 -18.52
C ARG A 365 -13.29 6.42 -19.02
N ALA A 366 -12.80 6.54 -20.26
CA ALA A 366 -12.47 7.83 -20.87
C ALA A 366 -13.69 8.73 -21.11
N ASN A 367 -14.88 8.13 -21.25
CA ASN A 367 -16.13 8.86 -21.47
C ASN A 367 -16.80 9.29 -20.16
N LYS A 368 -16.29 8.85 -19.00
CA LYS A 368 -16.86 9.12 -17.69
C LYS A 368 -16.45 10.49 -17.15
N ARG A 369 -17.40 11.24 -16.62
CA ARG A 369 -17.24 12.59 -16.09
C ARG A 369 -16.96 12.58 -14.59
N PRO A 370 -16.06 13.43 -14.09
CA PRO A 370 -15.81 13.55 -12.65
C PRO A 370 -16.99 14.22 -11.94
N LEU A 371 -17.24 13.82 -10.70
CA LEU A 371 -18.22 14.50 -9.85
C LEU A 371 -17.68 15.86 -9.37
N PRO A 372 -18.52 16.91 -9.34
CA PRO A 372 -18.15 18.19 -8.76
C PRO A 372 -17.94 18.07 -7.24
N ALA A 373 -16.95 18.77 -6.70
CA ALA A 373 -16.62 18.72 -5.28
C ALA A 373 -17.71 19.36 -4.38
N PHE A 374 -18.43 20.35 -4.90
CA PHE A 374 -19.48 21.09 -4.21
C PHE A 374 -20.70 21.26 -5.12
N PRO A 375 -21.49 20.20 -5.32
CA PRO A 375 -22.73 20.31 -6.08
C PRO A 375 -23.68 21.28 -5.36
N ARG A 376 -24.42 22.07 -6.12
CA ARG A 376 -25.49 22.95 -5.64
C ARG A 376 -26.86 22.44 -6.04
N ARG A 377 -26.96 21.72 -7.16
CA ARG A 377 -28.23 21.19 -7.65
C ARG A 377 -28.11 19.75 -8.14
N ILE A 378 -28.82 18.86 -7.44
CA ILE A 378 -28.89 17.43 -7.77
C ILE A 378 -30.31 17.10 -8.21
N ALA A 379 -30.46 16.22 -9.20
CA ALA A 379 -31.74 15.53 -9.41
C ALA A 379 -31.65 14.05 -9.07
N PHE A 380 -32.74 13.48 -8.55
CA PHE A 380 -32.87 12.05 -8.30
C PHE A 380 -34.08 11.50 -9.05
N VAL A 381 -33.82 10.64 -10.04
CA VAL A 381 -34.84 9.88 -10.76
C VAL A 381 -35.12 8.61 -9.96
N THR A 382 -36.27 8.62 -9.26
CA THR A 382 -36.72 7.50 -8.42
C THR A 382 -38.22 7.57 -8.14
N SER A 383 -38.75 6.58 -7.44
CA SER A 383 -40.14 6.61 -6.98
C SER A 383 -40.32 7.65 -5.86
N PRO A 384 -41.30 8.57 -5.95
CA PRO A 384 -41.47 9.66 -4.98
C PRO A 384 -41.87 9.18 -3.58
N THR A 385 -42.44 7.98 -3.46
CA THR A 385 -42.89 7.40 -2.17
C THR A 385 -41.94 6.34 -1.61
N GLY A 386 -40.87 5.99 -2.33
CA GLY A 386 -39.94 4.92 -1.97
C GLY A 386 -39.06 5.22 -0.75
N ALA A 387 -38.53 4.17 -0.10
CA ALA A 387 -37.52 4.32 0.95
C ALA A 387 -36.21 4.97 0.43
N ALA A 388 -35.88 4.73 -0.84
CA ALA A 388 -34.69 5.24 -1.50
C ALA A 388 -34.49 6.75 -1.39
N ILE A 389 -35.55 7.52 -1.65
CA ILE A 389 -35.49 8.99 -1.59
C ILE A 389 -35.34 9.47 -0.14
N ARG A 390 -35.99 8.81 0.83
CA ARG A 390 -35.87 9.16 2.25
C ARG A 390 -34.45 8.93 2.75
N ASP A 391 -33.88 7.76 2.45
CA ASP A 391 -32.52 7.40 2.85
C ASP A 391 -31.49 8.34 2.22
N PHE A 392 -31.64 8.64 0.92
CA PHE A 392 -30.80 9.60 0.22
C PHE A 392 -30.85 10.99 0.86
N LEU A 393 -32.06 11.53 1.10
CA LEU A 393 -32.24 12.86 1.69
C LEU A 393 -31.74 12.92 3.15
N GLN A 394 -31.92 11.87 3.94
CA GLN A 394 -31.45 11.80 5.32
C GLN A 394 -29.92 11.86 5.39
N VAL A 395 -29.23 11.07 4.56
CA VAL A 395 -27.76 11.07 4.52
C VAL A 395 -27.23 12.41 3.97
N LEU A 396 -27.84 12.91 2.89
CA LEU A 396 -27.42 14.16 2.26
C LEU A 396 -27.56 15.34 3.21
N SER A 397 -28.71 15.50 3.87
CA SER A 397 -29.00 16.63 4.78
C SER A 397 -28.11 16.65 6.03
N ARG A 398 -27.67 15.47 6.50
CA ARG A 398 -26.69 15.35 7.59
C ARG A 398 -25.28 15.75 7.12
N ARG A 399 -24.90 15.37 5.91
CA ARG A 399 -23.55 15.65 5.38
C ARG A 399 -23.37 17.07 4.88
N TRP A 400 -24.33 17.59 4.15
CA TRP A 400 -24.23 18.88 3.47
C TRP A 400 -25.61 19.49 3.20
N ARG A 401 -25.86 20.67 3.78
CA ARG A 401 -27.15 21.37 3.67
C ARG A 401 -27.24 22.35 2.50
N GLY A 402 -26.14 22.61 1.80
CA GLY A 402 -26.07 23.63 0.75
C GLY A 402 -26.47 23.15 -0.65
N VAL A 403 -27.35 22.16 -0.77
CA VAL A 403 -27.75 21.54 -2.05
C VAL A 403 -29.27 21.53 -2.21
N ASP A 404 -29.72 21.94 -3.39
CA ASP A 404 -31.09 21.75 -3.87
C ASP A 404 -31.25 20.35 -4.48
N VAL A 405 -32.20 19.57 -3.97
CA VAL A 405 -32.53 18.23 -4.51
C VAL A 405 -33.86 18.27 -5.24
N LEU A 406 -33.85 17.93 -6.53
CA LEU A 406 -35.05 17.78 -7.35
C LEU A 406 -35.39 16.31 -7.50
N VAL A 407 -36.60 15.92 -7.12
CA VAL A 407 -37.09 14.56 -7.35
C VAL A 407 -37.81 14.51 -8.68
N ILE A 408 -37.33 13.66 -9.58
CA ILE A 408 -37.99 13.39 -10.86
C ILE A 408 -38.71 12.04 -10.71
N PRO A 409 -40.04 12.04 -10.56
CA PRO A 409 -40.78 10.82 -10.30
C PRO A 409 -40.70 9.88 -11.50
N ALA A 410 -40.29 8.64 -11.25
CA ALA A 410 -40.31 7.56 -12.22
C ALA A 410 -40.59 6.23 -11.52
N ARG A 411 -41.33 5.33 -12.19
CA ARG A 411 -41.42 3.93 -11.79
C ARG A 411 -40.04 3.29 -11.93
N VAL A 412 -39.62 2.58 -10.90
CA VAL A 412 -38.31 1.92 -10.79
C VAL A 412 -38.40 0.40 -10.75
N GLN A 413 -39.60 -0.14 -11.03
CA GLN A 413 -39.89 -1.57 -11.12
C GLN A 413 -41.18 -1.80 -11.92
N GLY A 414 -41.32 -3.01 -12.45
CA GLY A 414 -42.47 -3.42 -13.23
C GLY A 414 -42.47 -2.92 -14.68
N GLU A 415 -43.49 -3.32 -15.42
CA GLU A 415 -43.63 -3.00 -16.84
C GLU A 415 -43.76 -1.48 -17.08
N GLY A 416 -42.99 -0.95 -18.03
CA GLY A 416 -42.95 0.47 -18.36
C GLY A 416 -41.98 1.32 -17.52
N ALA A 417 -41.32 0.76 -16.50
CA ALA A 417 -40.34 1.47 -15.67
C ALA A 417 -39.15 2.02 -16.47
N ALA A 418 -38.58 1.24 -17.41
CA ALA A 418 -37.46 1.67 -18.23
C ALA A 418 -37.78 2.92 -19.07
N ALA A 419 -38.99 2.99 -19.64
CA ALA A 419 -39.42 4.15 -20.43
C ALA A 419 -39.54 5.42 -19.56
N GLU A 420 -40.05 5.30 -18.33
CA GLU A 420 -40.14 6.42 -17.39
C GLU A 420 -38.78 6.86 -16.88
N ILE A 421 -37.87 5.94 -16.59
CA ILE A 421 -36.49 6.27 -16.21
C ILE A 421 -35.79 7.04 -17.34
N VAL A 422 -35.92 6.59 -18.60
CA VAL A 422 -35.39 7.30 -19.77
C VAL A 422 -36.01 8.69 -19.90
N ALA A 423 -37.33 8.81 -19.74
CA ALA A 423 -38.01 10.09 -19.77
C ALA A 423 -37.51 11.03 -18.66
N GLY A 424 -37.29 10.50 -17.45
CA GLY A 424 -36.74 11.22 -16.31
C GLY A 424 -35.31 11.70 -16.53
N ILE A 425 -34.42 10.86 -17.06
CA ILE A 425 -33.04 11.23 -17.43
C ILE A 425 -33.05 12.33 -18.51
N ARG A 426 -33.90 12.20 -19.52
CA ARG A 426 -34.04 13.24 -20.57
C ARG A 426 -34.61 14.55 -20.01
N ALA A 427 -35.57 14.48 -19.09
CA ALA A 427 -36.12 15.64 -18.41
C ALA A 427 -35.03 16.36 -17.59
N ALA A 428 -34.25 15.61 -16.80
CA ALA A 428 -33.14 16.13 -16.00
C ALA A 428 -32.15 16.95 -16.85
N ASN A 429 -31.78 16.43 -18.03
CA ASN A 429 -30.86 17.09 -18.96
C ASN A 429 -31.41 18.38 -19.62
N ARG A 430 -32.74 18.57 -19.60
CA ARG A 430 -33.40 19.78 -20.12
C ARG A 430 -33.61 20.87 -19.07
N LEU A 431 -33.48 20.55 -17.78
CA LEU A 431 -33.69 21.51 -16.70
C LEU A 431 -32.73 22.70 -16.79
N ARG A 432 -33.22 23.88 -16.39
CA ARG A 432 -32.45 25.12 -16.31
C ARG A 432 -32.69 25.83 -14.97
N PRO A 433 -31.64 26.37 -14.31
CA PRO A 433 -30.22 26.15 -14.59
C PRO A 433 -29.83 24.66 -14.54
N MET A 434 -28.75 24.31 -15.24
CA MET A 434 -28.29 22.93 -15.43
C MET A 434 -27.97 22.26 -14.09
N LEU A 435 -28.25 20.96 -14.00
CA LEU A 435 -27.92 20.16 -12.83
C LEU A 435 -26.40 19.92 -12.75
N ASP A 436 -25.89 19.78 -11.54
CA ASP A 436 -24.49 19.41 -11.29
C ASP A 436 -24.31 17.89 -11.30
N VAL A 437 -25.29 17.15 -10.78
CA VAL A 437 -25.29 15.69 -10.71
C VAL A 437 -26.71 15.15 -10.89
N LEU A 438 -26.83 14.02 -11.60
CA LEU A 438 -28.03 13.23 -11.71
C LEU A 438 -27.84 11.90 -10.98
N VAL A 439 -28.76 11.53 -10.09
CA VAL A 439 -28.81 10.23 -9.45
C VAL A 439 -29.96 9.44 -10.06
N VAL A 440 -29.71 8.20 -10.43
CA VAL A 440 -30.72 7.25 -10.92
C VAL A 440 -30.65 6.03 -10.03
N GLY A 441 -31.75 5.63 -9.41
CA GLY A 441 -31.66 4.60 -8.39
C GLY A 441 -32.98 4.23 -7.74
N ARG A 442 -32.92 3.17 -6.96
CA ARG A 442 -34.03 2.64 -6.17
C ARG A 442 -33.55 2.07 -4.85
N GLY A 443 -34.48 1.68 -4.00
CA GLY A 443 -34.18 0.92 -2.79
C GLY A 443 -33.98 -0.57 -3.11
N GLY A 444 -33.82 -1.40 -2.09
CA GLY A 444 -33.68 -2.85 -2.26
C GLY A 444 -34.78 -3.51 -3.11
N GLY A 445 -34.52 -4.71 -3.62
CA GLY A 445 -35.44 -5.47 -4.48
C GLY A 445 -34.87 -6.81 -4.94
N SER A 446 -35.72 -7.67 -5.53
CA SER A 446 -35.23 -8.87 -6.22
C SER A 446 -34.47 -8.50 -7.49
N LEU A 447 -33.72 -9.45 -8.06
CA LEU A 447 -33.09 -9.30 -9.36
C LEU A 447 -34.10 -8.94 -10.47
N GLU A 448 -35.31 -9.48 -10.40
CA GLU A 448 -36.38 -9.18 -11.37
C GLU A 448 -36.82 -7.72 -11.28
N ASP A 449 -36.90 -7.18 -10.06
CA ASP A 449 -37.29 -5.79 -9.87
C ASP A 449 -36.22 -4.80 -10.38
N LEU A 450 -34.96 -5.24 -10.50
CA LEU A 450 -33.83 -4.45 -11.01
C LEU A 450 -33.71 -4.52 -12.54
N TRP A 451 -34.48 -5.37 -13.20
CA TRP A 451 -34.32 -5.66 -14.64
C TRP A 451 -34.47 -4.43 -15.53
N CYS A 452 -35.35 -3.48 -15.16
CA CYS A 452 -35.55 -2.25 -15.92
C CYS A 452 -34.27 -1.40 -16.08
N PHE A 453 -33.27 -1.57 -15.20
CA PHE A 453 -31.96 -0.89 -15.30
C PHE A 453 -30.95 -1.61 -16.21
N ASN A 454 -31.26 -2.83 -16.64
CA ASN A 454 -30.47 -3.58 -17.63
C ASN A 454 -30.97 -3.38 -19.06
N GLU A 455 -32.12 -2.73 -19.26
CA GLU A 455 -32.65 -2.50 -20.59
C GLU A 455 -31.80 -1.50 -21.40
N GLU A 456 -31.55 -1.83 -22.67
CA GLU A 456 -30.73 -1.03 -23.59
C GLU A 456 -31.10 0.47 -23.62
N PRO A 457 -32.39 0.88 -23.64
CA PRO A 457 -32.76 2.30 -23.66
C PRO A 457 -32.28 3.08 -22.44
N VAL A 458 -32.28 2.48 -21.25
CA VAL A 458 -31.83 3.12 -20.00
C VAL A 458 -30.32 3.33 -20.03
N VAL A 459 -29.57 2.30 -20.42
CA VAL A 459 -28.10 2.35 -20.53
C VAL A 459 -27.66 3.45 -21.49
N ARG A 460 -28.31 3.52 -22.67
CA ARG A 460 -28.05 4.57 -23.66
C ARG A 460 -28.42 5.96 -23.15
N ALA A 461 -29.52 6.10 -22.41
CA ALA A 461 -29.92 7.38 -21.83
C ALA A 461 -28.92 7.89 -20.78
N ILE A 462 -28.36 6.99 -19.95
CA ILE A 462 -27.32 7.32 -18.97
C ILE A 462 -26.05 7.76 -19.69
N ALA A 463 -25.54 6.96 -20.64
CA ALA A 463 -24.33 7.29 -21.39
C ALA A 463 -24.44 8.61 -22.18
N ALA A 464 -25.63 8.91 -22.72
CA ALA A 464 -25.90 10.15 -23.46
C ALA A 464 -26.21 11.37 -22.57
N SER A 465 -26.29 11.21 -21.25
CA SER A 465 -26.53 12.32 -20.32
C SER A 465 -25.42 13.37 -20.45
N LYS A 466 -25.78 14.66 -20.35
CA LYS A 466 -24.83 15.80 -20.35
C LYS A 466 -24.33 16.14 -18.94
N VAL A 467 -25.05 15.67 -17.93
CA VAL A 467 -24.74 15.84 -16.51
C VAL A 467 -24.15 14.54 -15.96
N PRO A 468 -23.14 14.59 -15.08
CA PRO A 468 -22.61 13.41 -14.40
C PRO A 468 -23.70 12.56 -13.74
N VAL A 469 -23.75 11.27 -14.05
CA VAL A 469 -24.76 10.33 -13.57
C VAL A 469 -24.19 9.37 -12.54
N ILE A 470 -24.91 9.22 -11.42
CA ILE A 470 -24.66 8.20 -10.42
C ILE A 470 -25.75 7.14 -10.50
N SER A 471 -25.35 5.89 -10.71
CA SER A 471 -26.25 4.76 -10.53
C SER A 471 -26.25 4.34 -9.06
N ALA A 472 -27.43 4.32 -8.45
CA ALA A 472 -27.70 3.93 -7.07
C ALA A 472 -28.70 2.75 -7.05
N VAL A 473 -28.41 1.73 -7.86
CA VAL A 473 -29.30 0.59 -8.13
C VAL A 473 -28.70 -0.71 -7.61
N GLY A 474 -27.42 -0.96 -7.91
CA GLY A 474 -26.81 -2.27 -7.74
C GLY A 474 -26.66 -2.69 -6.27
N HIS A 475 -26.75 -3.99 -5.99
CA HIS A 475 -26.39 -4.56 -4.70
C HIS A 475 -24.91 -5.03 -4.73
N GLU A 476 -24.38 -5.53 -3.61
CA GLU A 476 -22.97 -5.98 -3.53
C GLU A 476 -22.58 -7.05 -4.58
N ILE A 477 -23.56 -7.78 -5.14
CA ILE A 477 -23.34 -8.96 -5.98
C ILE A 477 -23.81 -8.75 -7.43
N ASP A 478 -24.85 -7.94 -7.63
CA ASP A 478 -25.56 -7.83 -8.90
C ASP A 478 -25.29 -6.46 -9.53
N VAL A 479 -24.26 -6.39 -10.39
CA VAL A 479 -23.92 -5.18 -11.14
C VAL A 479 -24.84 -5.05 -12.35
N THR A 480 -25.57 -3.95 -12.46
CA THR A 480 -26.47 -3.68 -13.59
C THR A 480 -25.73 -3.03 -14.76
N LEU A 481 -26.29 -3.10 -15.98
CA LEU A 481 -25.73 -2.37 -17.13
C LEU A 481 -25.78 -0.84 -16.93
N ALA A 482 -26.79 -0.34 -16.21
CA ALA A 482 -26.83 1.06 -15.78
C ALA A 482 -25.63 1.44 -14.90
N ASP A 483 -25.20 0.57 -13.97
CA ASP A 483 -24.01 0.79 -13.15
C ASP A 483 -22.73 0.90 -13.99
N LEU A 484 -22.65 0.15 -15.09
CA LEU A 484 -21.50 0.17 -15.99
C LEU A 484 -21.46 1.44 -16.83
N ALA A 485 -22.62 1.91 -17.32
CA ALA A 485 -22.72 3.14 -18.11
C ALA A 485 -22.64 4.43 -17.28
N ALA A 486 -23.00 4.39 -16.00
CA ALA A 486 -22.93 5.56 -15.13
C ALA A 486 -21.49 6.04 -14.92
N ASP A 487 -21.33 7.34 -14.68
CA ASP A 487 -20.05 7.96 -14.38
C ASP A 487 -19.50 7.45 -13.04
N VAL A 488 -20.39 7.30 -12.05
CA VAL A 488 -20.09 6.74 -10.73
C VAL A 488 -21.14 5.72 -10.31
N ARG A 489 -20.67 4.61 -9.74
CA ARG A 489 -21.53 3.59 -9.13
C ARG A 489 -21.63 3.78 -7.62
N ALA A 490 -22.82 3.60 -7.08
CA ALA A 490 -23.12 3.49 -5.65
C ALA A 490 -23.98 2.24 -5.42
N LEU A 491 -23.69 1.48 -4.36
CA LEU A 491 -24.40 0.26 -3.98
C LEU A 491 -25.78 0.54 -3.36
N THR A 492 -25.99 1.77 -2.90
CA THR A 492 -27.25 2.17 -2.26
C THR A 492 -27.52 3.65 -2.51
N PRO A 493 -28.79 4.09 -2.41
CA PRO A 493 -29.12 5.51 -2.35
C PRO A 493 -28.35 6.27 -1.27
N SER A 494 -28.14 5.67 -0.10
CA SER A 494 -27.33 6.24 0.99
C SER A 494 -25.88 6.46 0.57
N GLU A 495 -25.25 5.48 -0.09
CA GLU A 495 -23.90 5.63 -0.61
C GLU A 495 -23.82 6.67 -1.74
N ALA A 496 -24.86 6.78 -2.57
CA ALA A 496 -24.92 7.82 -3.58
C ALA A 496 -24.88 9.21 -2.92
N ALA A 497 -25.63 9.43 -1.83
CA ALA A 497 -25.57 10.67 -1.07
C ALA A 497 -24.16 10.94 -0.48
N GLU A 498 -23.48 9.90 0.03
CA GLU A 498 -22.08 10.02 0.48
C GLU A 498 -21.09 10.35 -0.64
N ARG A 499 -21.36 9.92 -1.87
CA ARG A 499 -20.48 10.19 -3.01
C ARG A 499 -20.71 11.57 -3.61
N VAL A 500 -21.96 12.05 -3.60
CA VAL A 500 -22.29 13.37 -4.16
C VAL A 500 -21.90 14.50 -3.22
N ALA A 501 -22.25 14.41 -1.94
CA ALA A 501 -22.05 15.52 -1.01
C ALA A 501 -20.74 15.38 -0.23
N PRO A 502 -19.96 16.47 -0.08
CA PRO A 502 -18.84 16.50 0.83
C PRO A 502 -19.31 16.42 2.30
N SER A 503 -18.39 16.15 3.22
CA SER A 503 -18.66 16.17 4.66
C SER A 503 -18.42 17.57 5.24
N ALA A 504 -19.47 18.20 5.76
CA ALA A 504 -19.37 19.51 6.43
C ALA A 504 -18.41 19.48 7.64
N ASP A 505 -18.38 18.37 8.38
CA ASP A 505 -17.49 18.19 9.54
C ASP A 505 -16.02 18.13 9.10
N GLU A 506 -15.71 17.35 8.07
CA GLU A 506 -14.34 17.23 7.53
C GLU A 506 -13.82 18.57 7.01
N ILE A 507 -14.67 19.33 6.31
CA ILE A 507 -14.31 20.67 5.81
C ILE A 507 -14.09 21.63 6.99
N SER A 508 -14.97 21.59 7.99
CA SER A 508 -14.87 22.44 9.19
C SER A 508 -13.61 22.14 9.99
N ASP A 509 -13.27 20.86 10.17
CA ASP A 509 -12.03 20.43 10.82
C ASP A 509 -10.80 20.87 10.03
N ARG A 510 -10.84 20.74 8.70
CA ARG A 510 -9.75 21.20 7.83
C ARG A 510 -9.55 22.71 7.91
N LEU A 511 -10.63 23.49 7.91
CA LEU A 511 -10.58 24.94 8.09
C LEU A 511 -10.04 25.32 9.47
N ARG A 512 -10.47 24.64 10.54
CA ARG A 512 -9.93 24.84 11.90
C ARG A 512 -8.44 24.53 11.97
N SER A 513 -7.99 23.44 11.36
CA SER A 513 -6.57 23.08 11.31
C SER A 513 -5.74 24.11 10.54
N LEU A 514 -6.21 24.55 9.37
CA LEU A 514 -5.54 25.59 8.58
C LEU A 514 -5.49 26.92 9.33
N SER A 515 -6.58 27.30 10.00
CA SER A 515 -6.63 28.48 10.86
C SER A 515 -5.63 28.38 12.01
N GLY A 516 -5.57 27.25 12.73
CA GLY A 516 -4.62 27.04 13.82
C GLY A 516 -3.15 27.10 13.34
N ARG A 517 -2.85 26.53 12.18
CA ARG A 517 -1.52 26.62 11.55
C ARG A 517 -1.16 28.05 11.17
N LEU A 518 -2.10 28.81 10.61
CA LEU A 518 -1.90 30.22 10.27
C LEU A 518 -1.61 31.04 11.54
N HIS A 519 -2.44 30.92 12.57
CA HIS A 519 -2.25 31.62 13.84
C HIS A 519 -0.90 31.28 14.50
N GLY A 520 -0.54 29.99 14.53
CA GLY A 520 0.75 29.54 15.07
C GLY A 520 1.94 30.09 14.27
N GLY A 521 1.83 30.09 12.93
CA GLY A 521 2.85 30.67 12.05
C GLY A 521 3.01 32.18 12.24
N MET A 522 1.91 32.91 12.33
CA MET A 522 1.91 34.36 12.59
C MET A 522 2.51 34.69 13.96
N ARG A 523 2.11 33.98 15.02
CA ARG A 523 2.65 34.17 16.38
C ARG A 523 4.14 33.93 16.43
N ARG A 524 4.63 32.86 15.78
CA ARG A 524 6.07 32.58 15.68
C ARG A 524 6.81 33.70 14.96
N ARG A 525 6.26 34.21 13.86
CA ARG A 525 6.86 35.32 13.10
C ARG A 525 6.97 36.59 13.94
N VAL A 526 5.93 36.92 14.71
CA VAL A 526 5.94 38.07 15.63
C VAL A 526 7.01 37.89 16.71
N LEU A 527 7.07 36.72 17.36
CA LEU A 527 8.06 36.44 18.41
C LEU A 527 9.50 36.51 17.87
N MET A 528 9.77 35.90 16.70
CA MET A 528 11.09 35.97 16.08
C MET A 528 11.47 37.40 15.69
N SER A 529 10.51 38.20 15.23
CA SER A 529 10.75 39.61 14.88
C SER A 529 11.05 40.44 16.12
N ARG A 530 10.31 40.23 17.22
CA ARG A 530 10.56 40.87 18.52
C ARG A 530 11.94 40.53 19.06
N ASP A 531 12.30 39.25 19.10
CA ASP A 531 13.60 38.80 19.56
C ASP A 531 14.74 39.35 18.68
N ARG A 532 14.53 39.46 17.36
CA ARG A 532 15.50 40.12 16.45
C ARG A 532 15.71 41.59 16.82
N VAL A 533 14.65 42.33 17.12
CA VAL A 533 14.73 43.75 17.53
C VAL A 533 15.42 43.87 18.89
N GLU A 534 15.05 43.03 19.87
CA GLU A 534 15.67 43.02 21.19
C GLU A 534 17.18 42.68 21.11
N ARG A 535 17.56 41.70 20.28
CA ARG A 535 18.97 41.36 20.02
C ARG A 535 19.72 42.49 19.31
N ALA A 536 19.10 43.15 18.34
CA ALA A 536 19.70 44.32 17.69
C ALA A 536 19.91 45.46 18.70
N GLY A 537 18.93 45.76 19.55
CA GLY A 537 19.07 46.77 20.61
C GLY A 537 20.15 46.46 21.64
N ARG A 538 20.36 45.17 21.96
CA ARG A 538 21.45 44.72 22.85
C ARG A 538 22.81 44.59 22.17
N SER A 539 22.88 44.72 20.84
CA SER A 539 24.14 44.61 20.13
C SER A 539 25.07 45.77 20.48
N ARG A 540 26.38 45.53 20.46
CA ARG A 540 27.42 46.47 20.89
C ARG A 540 27.28 47.89 20.27
N PRO A 541 26.92 48.06 18.97
CA PRO A 541 26.69 49.37 18.38
C PRO A 541 25.58 50.21 19.04
N PHE A 542 24.49 49.57 19.47
CA PHE A 542 23.35 50.27 20.07
C PHE A 542 23.43 50.32 21.60
N ALA A 543 24.00 49.29 22.24
CA ALA A 543 24.12 49.22 23.69
C ALA A 543 25.29 50.03 24.26
N ARG A 544 26.39 50.19 23.50
CA ARG A 544 27.60 50.92 23.95
C ARG A 544 28.25 51.73 22.82
N PRO A 545 27.52 52.67 22.18
CA PRO A 545 28.07 53.47 21.07
C PRO A 545 29.32 54.27 21.47
N HIS A 546 29.32 54.86 22.67
CA HIS A 546 30.46 55.61 23.20
C HIS A 546 31.73 54.77 23.35
N ALA A 547 31.59 53.50 23.78
CA ALA A 547 32.74 52.61 23.94
C ALA A 547 33.37 52.24 22.57
N MET A 548 32.55 52.09 21.52
CA MET A 548 33.08 51.85 20.16
C MET A 548 33.82 53.07 19.63
N LEU A 549 33.31 54.28 19.88
CA LEU A 549 34.00 55.51 19.53
C LEU A 549 35.33 55.65 20.29
N GLN A 550 35.33 55.33 21.60
CA GLN A 550 36.55 55.34 22.41
C GLN A 550 37.59 54.33 21.93
N ASP A 551 37.18 53.11 21.56
CA ASP A 551 38.07 52.10 21.00
C ASP A 551 38.67 52.60 19.66
N ALA A 552 37.86 53.21 18.79
CA ALA A 552 38.31 53.76 17.52
C ALA A 552 39.25 54.96 17.70
N MET A 553 38.97 55.85 18.65
CA MET A 553 39.85 56.97 19.02
C MET A 553 41.20 56.44 19.54
N ARG A 554 41.18 55.41 20.40
CA ARG A 554 42.41 54.77 20.89
C ARG A 554 43.23 54.15 19.77
N GLN A 555 42.57 53.47 18.83
CA GLN A 555 43.25 52.93 17.64
C GLN A 555 43.86 54.04 16.78
N LEU A 556 43.19 55.19 16.65
CA LEU A 556 43.73 56.34 15.95
C LEU A 556 45.00 56.87 16.63
N ASP A 557 44.98 57.02 17.96
CA ASP A 557 46.14 57.47 18.74
C ASP A 557 47.33 56.49 18.62
N GLU A 558 47.06 55.18 18.66
CA GLU A 558 48.08 54.14 18.48
C GLU A 558 48.72 54.20 17.08
N LEU A 559 47.89 54.38 16.05
CA LEU A 559 48.33 54.50 14.65
C LEU A 559 49.11 55.80 14.42
N ASP A 560 48.69 56.92 15.01
CA ASP A 560 49.41 58.20 14.93
C ASP A 560 50.79 58.09 15.57
N ALA A 561 50.86 57.54 16.78
CA ALA A 561 52.13 57.30 17.46
C ALA A 561 53.05 56.34 16.66
N ALA A 562 52.47 55.32 16.03
CA ALA A 562 53.21 54.41 15.15
C ALA A 562 53.73 55.13 13.89
N ALA A 563 52.93 55.99 13.27
CA ALA A 563 53.30 56.78 12.12
C ALA A 563 54.47 57.71 12.45
N VAL A 564 54.38 58.49 13.54
CA VAL A 564 55.46 59.38 14.00
C VAL A 564 56.76 58.61 14.23
N ARG A 565 56.71 57.46 14.91
CA ARG A 565 57.88 56.60 15.12
C ARG A 565 58.47 56.10 13.81
N SER A 566 57.63 55.71 12.85
CA SER A 566 58.08 55.21 11.55
C SER A 566 58.76 56.31 10.71
N ILE A 567 58.21 57.53 10.75
CA ILE A 567 58.75 58.70 10.07
C ILE A 567 60.12 59.06 10.65
N ARG A 568 60.24 59.16 11.98
CA ARG A 568 61.53 59.44 12.65
C ARG A 568 62.59 58.42 12.28
N ARG A 569 62.28 57.12 12.37
CA ARG A 569 63.21 56.05 11.96
C ARG A 569 63.64 56.16 10.50
N ARG A 570 62.74 56.59 9.60
CA ARG A 570 63.05 56.76 8.17
C ARG A 570 63.98 57.95 7.94
N ILE A 571 63.77 59.06 8.66
CA ILE A 571 64.65 60.22 8.64
C ILE A 571 66.04 59.86 9.19
N GLU A 572 66.11 59.21 10.35
CA GLU A 572 67.38 58.77 10.98
C GLU A 572 68.18 57.85 10.05
N ARG A 573 67.54 56.84 9.46
CA ARG A 573 68.19 55.94 8.49
C ARG A 573 68.66 56.70 7.25
N GLY A 574 67.86 57.66 6.76
CA GLY A 574 68.25 58.54 5.66
C GLY A 574 69.49 59.35 5.99
N GLY A 575 69.54 59.97 7.18
CA GLY A 575 70.69 60.71 7.67
C GLY A 575 71.94 59.84 7.83
N ALA A 576 71.81 58.66 8.44
CA ALA A 576 72.92 57.71 8.58
C ALA A 576 73.46 57.25 7.22
N ARG A 577 72.58 56.98 6.25
CA ARG A 577 72.96 56.63 4.88
C ARG A 577 73.69 57.79 4.19
N MET A 578 73.19 59.01 4.34
CA MET A 578 73.84 60.22 3.82
C MET A 578 75.26 60.37 4.39
N ALA A 579 75.41 60.28 5.72
CA ALA A 579 76.70 60.36 6.39
C ALA A 579 77.68 59.29 5.90
N THR A 580 77.19 58.06 5.71
CA THR A 580 78.00 56.96 5.16
C THR A 580 78.49 57.26 3.74
N ILE A 581 77.63 57.80 2.87
CA ILE A 581 77.99 58.16 1.50
C ILE A 581 78.97 59.34 1.50
N ALA A 582 78.75 60.34 2.34
CA ALA A 582 79.65 61.49 2.49
C ALA A 582 81.06 61.05 2.92
N GLY A 583 81.17 60.18 3.93
CA GLY A 583 82.47 59.64 4.37
C GLY A 583 83.20 58.81 3.30
N LYS A 584 82.45 58.08 2.44
CA LYS A 584 83.05 57.39 1.28
C LYS A 584 83.55 58.37 0.22
N LEU A 585 82.83 59.47 -0.01
CA LEU A 585 83.25 60.49 -0.97
C LEU A 585 84.53 61.18 -0.48
N GLU A 586 84.61 61.46 0.81
CA GLU A 586 85.77 62.08 1.45
C GLU A 586 87.02 61.18 1.41
N SER A 587 86.86 59.87 1.65
CA SER A 587 87.99 58.93 1.61
C SER A 587 88.57 58.72 0.20
N LEU A 588 87.77 58.96 -0.84
CA LEU A 588 88.16 58.88 -2.25
C LEU A 588 88.66 60.23 -2.82
N SER A 589 88.71 61.29 -1.99
CA SER A 589 89.20 62.60 -2.42
C SER A 589 90.73 62.59 -2.60
N PRO A 590 91.26 63.00 -3.77
CA PRO A 590 92.71 63.18 -3.98
C PRO A 590 93.33 64.18 -3.00
N LEU A 591 92.56 65.16 -2.53
CA LEU A 591 92.99 66.11 -1.50
C LEU A 591 93.22 65.42 -0.15
N GLY A 592 92.35 64.48 0.22
CA GLY A 592 92.49 63.71 1.47
C GLY A 592 93.70 62.77 1.46
N VAL A 593 94.22 62.38 0.29
CA VAL A 593 95.48 61.64 0.16
C VAL A 593 96.68 62.56 0.44
N LEU A 594 96.66 63.79 -0.09
CA LEU A 594 97.70 64.79 0.15
C LEU A 594 97.71 65.28 1.62
N GLU A 595 96.54 65.39 2.27
CA GLU A 595 96.43 65.75 3.70
C GLU A 595 97.10 64.73 4.63
N ARG A 596 97.13 63.45 4.24
CA ARG A 596 97.79 62.38 5.00
C ARG A 596 99.32 62.38 4.86
N GLY A 597 99.91 63.37 4.20
CA GLY A 597 101.37 63.55 4.08
C GLY A 597 101.99 62.84 2.88
N TYR A 598 101.18 62.24 2.00
CA TYR A 598 101.67 61.74 0.71
C TYR A 598 101.88 62.90 -0.25
N SER A 599 102.83 62.75 -1.16
CA SER A 599 103.15 63.73 -2.19
C SER A 599 102.96 63.14 -3.57
N LEU A 600 102.74 64.00 -4.56
CA LEU A 600 102.56 63.62 -5.96
C LEU A 600 103.73 64.14 -6.78
N THR A 601 104.63 63.26 -7.23
CA THR A 601 105.81 63.65 -8.01
C THR A 601 105.59 63.47 -9.51
N THR A 602 105.89 64.52 -10.29
CA THR A 602 105.78 64.56 -11.75
C THR A 602 107.11 64.97 -12.37
N ASP A 603 107.36 64.54 -13.61
CA ASP A 603 108.55 64.93 -14.39
C ASP A 603 108.43 66.36 -14.95
N GLY A 604 109.48 66.84 -15.65
CA GLY A 604 109.52 68.16 -16.26
C GLY A 604 108.48 68.40 -17.38
N ARG A 605 107.73 67.35 -17.77
CA ARG A 605 106.63 67.40 -18.75
C ARG A 605 105.26 67.24 -18.08
N GLY A 606 105.21 67.09 -16.75
CA GLY A 606 103.99 66.90 -15.97
C GLY A 606 103.47 65.46 -15.94
N LYS A 607 104.23 64.46 -16.41
CA LYS A 607 103.86 63.04 -16.30
C LYS A 607 104.15 62.54 -14.89
N LEU A 608 103.22 61.78 -14.30
CA LEU A 608 103.38 61.23 -12.96
C LEU A 608 104.51 60.20 -12.90
N VAL A 609 105.45 60.42 -11.98
CA VAL A 609 106.57 59.52 -11.68
C VAL A 609 106.06 58.48 -10.69
N ARG A 610 106.05 57.21 -11.11
CA ARG A 610 105.58 56.10 -10.27
C ARG A 610 106.67 55.10 -9.95
N SER A 611 107.65 54.98 -10.83
CA SER A 611 108.81 54.10 -10.69
C SER A 611 110.11 54.89 -10.83
N ILE A 612 111.21 54.29 -10.39
CA ILE A 612 112.58 54.77 -10.62
C ILE A 612 112.91 54.87 -12.13
N ASP A 613 112.27 54.04 -12.97
CA ASP A 613 112.46 54.02 -14.44
C ASP A 613 111.88 55.24 -15.15
N ASP A 614 111.00 55.99 -14.48
CA ASP A 614 110.38 57.19 -15.04
C ASP A 614 111.32 58.42 -14.97
N VAL A 615 112.52 58.29 -14.40
CA VAL A 615 113.45 59.40 -14.17
C VAL A 615 114.90 59.08 -14.53
N SER A 616 115.58 60.06 -15.13
CA SER A 616 117.02 60.02 -15.42
C SER A 616 117.79 61.08 -14.60
N ILE A 617 119.08 60.86 -14.40
CA ILE A 617 119.97 61.83 -13.74
C ILE A 617 119.97 63.14 -14.53
N GLY A 618 119.75 64.26 -13.85
CA GLY A 618 119.60 65.58 -14.44
C GLY A 618 118.16 65.96 -14.81
N ASP A 619 117.17 65.08 -14.60
CA ASP A 619 115.77 65.42 -14.81
C ASP A 619 115.24 66.34 -13.70
N ARG A 620 114.40 67.29 -14.10
CA ARG A 620 113.69 68.18 -13.19
C ARG A 620 112.39 67.53 -12.74
N LEU A 621 112.23 67.35 -11.44
CA LEU A 621 111.03 66.80 -10.81
C LEU A 621 110.23 67.89 -10.11
N THR A 622 108.91 67.79 -10.19
CA THR A 622 107.97 68.63 -9.44
C THR A 622 107.15 67.74 -8.51
N THR A 623 107.39 67.86 -7.21
CA THR A 623 106.66 67.15 -6.15
C THR A 623 105.64 68.08 -5.53
N ARG A 624 104.37 67.79 -5.77
CA ARG A 624 103.24 68.51 -5.16
C ARG A 624 102.95 67.96 -3.77
N LEU A 625 102.91 68.86 -2.80
CA LEU A 625 102.54 68.59 -1.42
C LEU A 625 101.11 69.10 -1.17
N LEU A 626 100.59 68.91 0.05
CA LEU A 626 99.31 69.46 0.47
C LEU A 626 99.19 70.97 0.18
N ARG A 627 100.28 71.72 0.38
CA ARG A 627 100.38 73.13 0.05
C ARG A 627 101.74 73.39 -0.61
N GLY A 628 101.68 73.82 -1.86
CA GLY A 628 102.87 74.16 -2.64
C GLY A 628 103.50 72.98 -3.36
N GLU A 629 104.52 73.29 -4.13
CA GLU A 629 105.26 72.35 -4.96
C GLU A 629 106.75 72.57 -4.72
N VAL A 630 107.47 71.47 -4.58
CA VAL A 630 108.93 71.47 -4.51
C VAL A 630 109.44 71.03 -5.86
N VAL A 631 110.36 71.82 -6.40
CA VAL A 631 111.03 71.49 -7.65
C VAL A 631 112.45 71.06 -7.35
N SER A 632 112.78 69.83 -7.71
CA SER A 632 114.07 69.21 -7.45
C SER A 632 114.73 68.78 -8.76
N MET A 633 116.05 68.57 -8.71
CA MET A 633 116.81 67.97 -9.78
C MET A 633 117.29 66.59 -9.33
N VAL A 634 117.21 65.59 -10.19
CA VAL A 634 117.67 64.24 -9.89
C VAL A 634 119.21 64.22 -9.93
N GLU A 635 119.86 64.16 -8.78
CA GLU A 635 121.33 64.09 -8.69
C GLU A 635 121.87 62.67 -8.87
N SER A 636 121.12 61.67 -8.40
CA SER A 636 121.43 60.25 -8.59
C SER A 636 120.14 59.43 -8.63
N VAL A 637 120.16 58.34 -9.39
CA VAL A 637 119.07 57.38 -9.48
C VAL A 637 119.62 56.05 -9.00
N ASN A 638 119.20 55.63 -7.81
CA ASN A 638 119.57 54.35 -7.24
C ASN A 638 118.31 53.51 -7.14
N ASP A 639 118.29 52.37 -7.83
CA ASP A 639 117.23 51.40 -7.61
C ASP A 639 117.50 50.68 -6.29
N THR A 640 116.73 51.05 -5.26
CA THR A 640 116.77 50.41 -3.95
C THR A 640 115.74 49.28 -3.81
N ALA A 641 115.03 48.93 -4.89
CA ALA A 641 114.09 47.83 -4.89
C ALA A 641 114.80 46.51 -5.22
N ASN A 642 114.93 45.69 -4.18
CA ASN A 642 114.79 44.24 -4.31
C ASN A 642 113.57 43.85 -3.48
#